data_AF-A0A8C4HKE9-F1
#
_entry.id   AF-A0A8C4HKE9-F1
#
_cell.length_a   1.000
_cell.length_b   1.000
_cell.length_c   1.000
_cell.angle_alpha   90.00
_cell.angle_beta   90.00
_cell.angle_gamma   90.00
#
_symmetry.space_group_name_H-M   'P 1'
#
loop_
_entity.id
_entity.type
_entity.pdbx_description
1 polymer ?
#
loop_
_entity_poly.entity_id
_entity_poly.type
_entity_poly.pdbx_seq_one_letter_code
_entity_poly.pdbx_strand_id
1 'polypeptide(L)'
;MTDPPLERSEDPLAYWLKHQSSSYILIKTSVMEEVDKILIHALKQVGMEASEEIDSIKLFSSELIVEAVVRCIRVIDPGLGNALPTSLPPGMSARFRVGMSLAQSCQDIGYKGEIGYQTFLYSNEPEIRSLLMFLVEKLPRESAQSSDQPTGKSVVLQRAIAAAIKAQLAVPWLPSNCRLPMHCETQSPGAFHSFHVQPLSLPHCTKGLGQKQLKEVKDFQWDILPPVTAQPAHHASVVASILEQHTAELSAAQEWDIEWNSQGLLSRLTPQEYRSRKLNRLRKRIEEQLRSAALPFPESALGGPCSTSDLSELLQNFRGSAPSDHVLTKGTHFTHTQKFTFAQEAAAVTSSIPTGHQSETDIQLHQQEELTSLQQQLQQLCSDVDQLAADMKHMSVTNTQVLDELKHREQRNSEKEEKMQVKKKTIDLLPDSDNNLLKLQALVEASAKRVVNLASQWEKHRAPLIDELRRLKEICSNQDLESSRKLSEIKSLHDRIRVSTDEAKKKEEIYKQLVTELENLPQDVSRSAYTQRILEIVSNIKKQKEEITKILSDTKELQKEINNLTGKLDRTFAVTDELVFKDAKKDESVRKSYKYLAALHENCNQLIQTIEDTGTILREIRDLEEQIETENGNKTVANLERILDDYKAIRQENSALAAKVREG
;
A
#
# COMPACT_ATOMS: atom_id res chain seq x y z
N MET A 1 -54.58 -44.56 30.25
CA MET A 1 -53.29 -43.83 30.26
C MET A 1 -53.32 -42.87 29.08
N THR A 2 -52.75 -41.68 29.24
CA THR A 2 -52.87 -40.57 28.28
C THR A 2 -51.48 -40.14 27.83
N ASP A 3 -51.24 -40.19 26.52
CA ASP A 3 -50.00 -39.68 25.94
C ASP A 3 -49.98 -38.14 25.96
N PRO A 4 -48.79 -37.51 26.13
CA PRO A 4 -48.65 -36.06 26.07
C PRO A 4 -48.75 -35.53 24.63
N PRO A 5 -49.16 -34.26 24.42
CA PRO A 5 -49.32 -33.69 23.09
C PRO A 5 -47.97 -33.41 22.42
N LEU A 6 -47.93 -33.50 21.08
CA LEU A 6 -46.81 -33.00 20.29
C LEU A 6 -46.81 -31.46 20.34
N GLU A 7 -45.74 -30.87 20.88
CA GLU A 7 -45.44 -29.47 20.62
C GLU A 7 -45.11 -29.26 19.13
N ARG A 8 -45.57 -28.14 18.57
CA ARG A 8 -45.24 -27.78 17.20
C ARG A 8 -43.80 -27.29 17.14
N SER A 9 -43.01 -27.80 16.21
CA SER A 9 -41.72 -27.22 15.87
C SER A 9 -41.92 -25.80 15.34
N GLU A 10 -41.63 -24.78 16.15
CA GLU A 10 -41.42 -23.44 15.61
C GLU A 10 -40.21 -23.45 14.67
N ASP A 11 -40.36 -22.84 13.50
CA ASP A 11 -39.34 -22.85 12.45
C ASP A 11 -38.06 -22.12 12.95
N PRO A 12 -36.89 -22.79 13.04
CA PRO A 12 -35.69 -22.18 13.60
C PRO A 12 -35.26 -20.89 12.89
N LEU A 13 -35.57 -20.76 11.58
CA LEU A 13 -35.32 -19.54 10.81
C LEU A 13 -36.21 -18.38 11.27
N ALA A 14 -37.47 -18.63 11.61
CA ALA A 14 -38.37 -17.60 12.13
C ALA A 14 -37.91 -17.11 13.52
N TYR A 15 -37.45 -18.03 14.38
CA TYR A 15 -36.89 -17.67 15.69
C TYR A 15 -35.61 -16.83 15.55
N TRP A 16 -34.68 -17.23 14.67
CA TRP A 16 -33.47 -16.47 14.37
C TRP A 16 -33.75 -15.09 13.78
N LEU A 17 -34.62 -14.98 12.77
CA LEU A 17 -34.98 -13.70 12.16
C LEU A 17 -35.66 -12.75 13.16
N LYS A 18 -36.48 -13.27 14.07
CA LYS A 18 -37.15 -12.49 15.13
C LYS A 18 -36.14 -11.96 16.14
N HIS A 19 -35.18 -12.78 16.60
CA HIS A 19 -34.11 -12.36 17.49
C HIS A 19 -33.11 -11.41 16.83
N GLN A 20 -32.71 -11.65 15.58
CA GLN A 20 -31.82 -10.77 14.83
C GLN A 20 -32.47 -9.41 14.56
N SER A 21 -33.76 -9.40 14.19
CA SER A 21 -34.53 -8.16 14.04
C SER A 21 -34.66 -7.40 15.37
N SER A 22 -35.03 -8.08 16.46
CA SER A 22 -35.14 -7.46 17.79
C SER A 22 -33.81 -6.89 18.28
N SER A 23 -32.70 -7.63 18.08
CA SER A 23 -31.35 -7.18 18.42
C SER A 23 -30.91 -5.99 17.57
N TYR A 24 -31.22 -6.00 16.26
CA TYR A 24 -30.93 -4.88 15.36
C TYR A 24 -31.75 -3.64 15.70
N ILE A 25 -33.00 -3.81 16.15
CA ILE A 25 -33.83 -2.72 16.67
C ILE A 25 -33.23 -2.14 17.96
N LEU A 26 -32.87 -2.98 18.94
CA LEU A 26 -32.26 -2.55 20.21
C LEU A 26 -30.91 -1.82 20.02
N ILE A 27 -30.05 -2.34 19.13
CA ILE A 27 -28.79 -1.67 18.76
C ILE A 27 -29.08 -0.33 18.08
N LYS A 28 -30.05 -0.29 17.15
CA LYS A 28 -30.43 0.94 16.45
C LYS A 28 -31.04 2.00 17.37
N THR A 29 -31.83 1.62 18.38
CA THR A 29 -32.32 2.57 19.40
C THR A 29 -31.21 3.07 20.29
N SER A 30 -30.30 2.19 20.76
CA SER A 30 -29.15 2.59 21.58
C SER A 30 -28.25 3.59 20.86
N VAL A 31 -27.92 3.33 19.59
CA VAL A 31 -27.11 4.24 18.76
C VAL A 31 -27.84 5.56 18.48
N MET A 32 -29.17 5.56 18.33
CA MET A 32 -29.95 6.79 18.16
C MET A 32 -30.00 7.64 19.45
N GLU A 33 -30.02 7.02 20.63
CA GLU A 33 -29.95 7.73 21.91
C GLU A 33 -28.55 8.32 22.18
N GLU A 34 -27.48 7.64 21.76
CA GLU A 34 -26.12 8.19 21.79
C GLU A 34 -25.97 9.40 20.84
N VAL A 35 -26.51 9.30 19.61
CA VAL A 35 -26.53 10.41 18.65
C VAL A 35 -27.34 11.60 19.17
N ASP A 36 -28.51 11.38 19.78
CA ASP A 36 -29.29 12.45 20.40
C ASP A 36 -28.48 13.19 21.47
N LYS A 37 -27.81 12.46 22.38
CA LYS A 37 -26.98 13.04 23.45
C LYS A 37 -25.81 13.86 22.91
N ILE A 38 -25.14 13.40 21.86
CA ILE A 38 -24.06 14.13 21.18
C ILE A 38 -24.59 15.43 20.54
N LEU A 39 -25.77 15.38 19.89
CA LEU A 39 -26.40 16.55 19.29
C LEU A 39 -26.85 17.57 20.34
N ILE A 40 -27.47 17.11 21.43
CA ILE A 40 -27.89 17.97 22.55
C ILE A 40 -26.68 18.66 23.20
N HIS A 41 -25.57 17.94 23.37
CA HIS A 41 -24.32 18.52 23.87
C HIS A 41 -23.75 19.59 22.92
N ALA A 42 -23.71 19.33 21.60
CA ALA A 42 -23.27 20.31 20.61
C ALA A 42 -24.17 21.55 20.56
N LEU A 43 -25.49 21.39 20.73
CA LEU A 43 -26.45 22.49 20.79
C LEU A 43 -26.29 23.34 22.07
N LYS A 44 -25.94 22.72 23.21
CA LYS A 44 -25.54 23.44 24.44
C LYS A 44 -24.24 24.23 24.23
N GLN A 45 -23.27 23.72 23.48
CA GLN A 45 -22.05 24.46 23.11
C GLN A 45 -22.33 25.66 22.18
N VAL A 46 -23.38 25.59 21.36
CA VAL A 46 -23.93 26.71 20.57
C VAL A 46 -24.79 27.66 21.44
N GLY A 47 -24.79 27.45 22.77
CA GLY A 47 -25.35 28.35 23.78
C GLY A 47 -26.84 28.16 24.06
N MET A 48 -27.46 27.07 23.60
CA MET A 48 -28.87 26.77 23.87
C MET A 48 -29.13 26.54 25.37
N GLU A 49 -30.10 27.26 25.95
CA GLU A 49 -30.58 27.06 27.32
C GLU A 49 -31.54 25.86 27.40
N ALA A 50 -31.07 24.68 26.98
CA ALA A 50 -31.79 23.43 27.16
C ALA A 50 -31.67 22.97 28.62
N SER A 51 -32.82 22.91 29.31
CA SER A 51 -32.93 22.38 30.68
C SER A 51 -32.24 21.02 30.82
N GLU A 52 -31.74 20.70 32.02
CA GLU A 52 -30.89 19.53 32.25
C GLU A 52 -31.62 18.19 32.11
N GLU A 53 -32.95 18.20 31.99
CA GLU A 53 -33.83 17.02 31.92
C GLU A 53 -34.12 16.50 30.49
N ILE A 54 -33.55 17.12 29.45
CA ILE A 54 -33.81 16.77 28.04
C ILE A 54 -32.74 15.81 27.50
N ASP A 55 -33.05 14.51 27.50
CA ASP A 55 -32.14 13.41 27.07
C ASP A 55 -32.34 12.94 25.60
N SER A 56 -33.40 13.37 24.91
CA SER A 56 -33.69 12.96 23.51
C SER A 56 -34.40 14.05 22.70
N ILE A 57 -34.15 14.05 21.39
CA ILE A 57 -34.76 14.96 20.41
C ILE A 57 -36.30 14.86 20.40
N LYS A 58 -36.87 13.72 20.83
CA LYS A 58 -38.32 13.51 20.98
C LYS A 58 -39.02 14.50 21.93
N LEU A 59 -38.28 15.12 22.85
CA LEU A 59 -38.82 16.07 23.83
C LEU A 59 -38.71 17.54 23.39
N PHE A 60 -38.14 17.81 22.21
CA PHE A 60 -37.98 19.18 21.71
C PHE A 60 -39.33 19.75 21.24
N SER A 61 -39.71 20.90 21.78
CA SER A 61 -40.82 21.70 21.24
C SER A 61 -40.45 22.34 19.91
N SER A 62 -41.43 22.69 19.08
CA SER A 62 -41.19 23.43 17.82
C SER A 62 -40.51 24.79 18.04
N GLU A 63 -40.65 25.37 19.24
CA GLU A 63 -39.94 26.59 19.64
C GLU A 63 -38.46 26.32 19.92
N LEU A 64 -38.12 25.24 20.64
CA LEU A 64 -36.72 24.80 20.82
C LEU A 64 -36.06 24.36 19.50
N ILE A 65 -36.81 23.74 18.57
CA ILE A 65 -36.29 23.33 17.26
C ILE A 65 -35.97 24.55 16.38
N VAL A 66 -36.86 25.54 16.34
CA VAL A 66 -36.61 26.80 15.63
C VAL A 66 -35.42 27.53 16.26
N GLU A 67 -35.36 27.61 17.58
CA GLU A 67 -34.24 28.21 18.28
C GLU A 67 -32.90 27.50 17.99
N ALA A 68 -32.88 26.16 18.03
CA ALA A 68 -31.72 25.34 17.68
C ALA A 68 -31.17 25.70 16.30
N VAL A 69 -32.05 25.70 15.30
CA VAL A 69 -31.68 25.90 13.91
C VAL A 69 -31.25 27.34 13.65
N VAL A 70 -31.95 28.35 14.20
CA VAL A 70 -31.52 29.76 14.10
C VAL A 70 -30.15 29.98 14.73
N ARG A 71 -29.88 29.41 15.91
CA ARG A 71 -28.60 29.54 16.61
C ARG A 71 -27.46 28.85 15.82
N CYS A 72 -27.67 27.65 15.30
CA CYS A 72 -26.69 26.99 14.43
C CYS A 72 -26.42 27.79 13.15
N ILE A 73 -27.47 28.28 12.46
CA ILE A 73 -27.31 29.13 11.26
C ILE A 73 -26.48 30.37 11.58
N ARG A 74 -26.72 31.06 12.70
CA ARG A 74 -25.93 32.24 13.13
C ARG A 74 -24.44 31.97 13.33
N VAL A 75 -24.06 30.75 13.70
CA VAL A 75 -22.65 30.35 13.88
C VAL A 75 -22.01 29.91 12.55
N ILE A 76 -22.80 29.36 11.61
CA ILE A 76 -22.34 28.93 10.28
C ILE A 76 -22.21 30.15 9.33
N ASP A 77 -23.26 30.97 9.25
CA ASP A 77 -23.26 32.25 8.53
C ASP A 77 -23.99 33.34 9.35
N PRO A 78 -23.23 34.30 9.95
CA PRO A 78 -23.80 35.47 10.60
C PRO A 78 -24.63 36.38 9.69
N GLY A 79 -24.48 36.31 8.36
CA GLY A 79 -25.28 37.05 7.39
C GLY A 79 -26.73 36.57 7.39
N LEU A 80 -26.95 35.31 7.00
CA LEU A 80 -28.27 34.67 7.03
C LEU A 80 -28.88 34.62 8.44
N GLY A 81 -28.11 34.22 9.44
CA GLY A 81 -28.64 33.94 10.78
C GLY A 81 -29.16 35.15 11.55
N ASN A 82 -28.61 36.35 11.30
CA ASN A 82 -29.06 37.57 11.99
C ASN A 82 -30.39 38.11 11.45
N ALA A 83 -30.82 37.71 10.24
CA ALA A 83 -32.13 38.06 9.70
C ALA A 83 -33.28 37.21 10.28
N LEU A 84 -32.97 36.08 10.93
CA LEU A 84 -33.95 35.12 11.43
C LEU A 84 -34.30 35.38 12.92
N PRO A 85 -35.59 35.38 13.32
CA PRO A 85 -36.00 35.49 14.71
C PRO A 85 -35.82 34.14 15.45
N THR A 86 -35.28 34.18 16.67
CA THR A 86 -35.05 32.98 17.51
C THR A 86 -36.32 32.39 18.14
N SER A 87 -37.44 33.12 18.12
CA SER A 87 -38.72 32.73 18.75
C SER A 87 -39.87 32.72 17.75
N LEU A 88 -40.77 31.73 17.84
CA LEU A 88 -41.94 31.65 16.95
C LEU A 88 -43.01 32.70 17.29
N PRO A 89 -43.37 33.61 16.36
CA PRO A 89 -44.39 34.64 16.61
C PRO A 89 -45.78 34.01 16.86
N PRO A 90 -46.70 34.67 17.59
CA PRO A 90 -47.97 34.04 18.00
C PRO A 90 -48.96 33.79 16.84
N GLY A 91 -48.84 34.51 15.71
CA GLY A 91 -49.74 34.34 14.57
C GLY A 91 -49.28 33.28 13.57
N MET A 92 -50.14 32.32 13.23
CA MET A 92 -49.81 31.21 12.30
C MET A 92 -49.27 31.66 10.93
N SER A 93 -49.79 32.76 10.37
CA SER A 93 -49.29 33.30 9.09
C SER A 93 -47.87 33.87 9.19
N ALA A 94 -47.45 34.31 10.38
CA ALA A 94 -46.07 34.71 10.66
C ALA A 94 -45.19 33.49 10.95
N ARG A 95 -45.68 32.47 11.68
CA ARG A 95 -45.00 31.18 11.86
C ARG A 95 -44.66 30.51 10.52
N PHE A 96 -45.60 30.51 9.56
CA PHE A 96 -45.37 30.03 8.20
C PHE A 96 -44.21 30.74 7.50
N ARG A 97 -44.16 32.09 7.53
CA ARG A 97 -43.08 32.88 6.91
C ARG A 97 -41.73 32.60 7.55
N VAL A 98 -41.68 32.49 8.88
CA VAL A 98 -40.44 32.14 9.62
C VAL A 98 -39.97 30.74 9.25
N GLY A 99 -40.86 29.73 9.25
CA GLY A 99 -40.52 28.37 8.86
C GLY A 99 -40.07 28.23 7.40
N MET A 100 -40.65 29.01 6.48
CA MET A 100 -40.20 29.05 5.08
C MET A 100 -38.84 29.74 4.93
N SER A 101 -38.61 30.85 5.63
CA SER A 101 -37.31 31.54 5.63
C SER A 101 -36.20 30.67 6.21
N LEU A 102 -36.51 29.88 7.24
CA LEU A 102 -35.61 28.87 7.82
C LEU A 102 -35.30 27.74 6.83
N ALA A 103 -36.32 27.21 6.15
CA ALA A 103 -36.13 26.18 5.12
C ALA A 103 -35.19 26.66 4.02
N GLN A 104 -35.40 27.89 3.52
CA GLN A 104 -34.53 28.51 2.52
C GLN A 104 -33.10 28.67 3.04
N SER A 105 -32.89 29.25 4.23
CA SER A 105 -31.54 29.41 4.81
C SER A 105 -30.80 28.09 5.01
N CYS A 106 -31.49 26.99 5.35
CA CYS A 106 -30.88 25.67 5.42
C CYS A 106 -30.51 25.11 4.03
N GLN A 107 -31.32 25.37 2.99
CA GLN A 107 -31.00 25.00 1.60
C GLN A 107 -29.83 25.83 1.05
N ASP A 108 -29.76 27.13 1.37
CA ASP A 108 -28.67 28.04 0.96
C ASP A 108 -27.31 27.63 1.58
N ILE A 109 -27.32 27.07 2.80
CA ILE A 109 -26.15 26.45 3.46
C ILE A 109 -25.77 25.09 2.83
N GLY A 110 -26.61 24.57 1.92
CA GLY A 110 -26.36 23.36 1.12
C GLY A 110 -26.98 22.08 1.67
N TYR A 111 -28.06 22.16 2.47
CA TYR A 111 -28.82 20.97 2.84
C TYR A 111 -29.55 20.40 1.62
N LYS A 112 -29.42 19.08 1.39
CA LYS A 112 -29.91 18.40 0.18
C LYS A 112 -31.27 17.70 0.32
N GLY A 113 -31.86 17.70 1.51
CA GLY A 113 -33.20 17.14 1.74
C GLY A 113 -34.30 18.19 1.58
N GLU A 114 -35.51 17.73 1.28
CA GLU A 114 -36.70 18.59 1.24
C GLU A 114 -37.00 19.12 2.66
N ILE A 115 -36.83 20.43 2.87
CA ILE A 115 -37.28 21.14 4.08
C ILE A 115 -38.39 22.10 3.67
N GLY A 116 -39.45 22.17 4.48
CA GLY A 116 -40.44 23.24 4.41
C GLY A 116 -40.81 23.76 5.79
N TYR A 117 -41.74 24.72 5.85
CA TYR A 117 -42.31 25.21 7.10
C TYR A 117 -42.89 24.09 7.99
N GLN A 118 -43.34 22.98 7.38
CA GLN A 118 -43.91 21.83 8.07
C GLN A 118 -42.87 21.13 8.96
N THR A 119 -41.62 20.99 8.49
CA THR A 119 -40.52 20.35 9.23
C THR A 119 -40.25 21.02 10.58
N PHE A 120 -40.49 22.33 10.70
CA PHE A 120 -40.31 23.10 11.95
C PHE A 120 -41.57 23.25 12.80
N LEU A 121 -42.77 23.12 12.22
CA LEU A 121 -44.05 23.35 12.91
C LEU A 121 -44.80 22.05 13.27
N TYR A 122 -44.53 20.97 12.55
CA TYR A 122 -45.12 19.64 12.67
C TYR A 122 -44.01 18.59 12.62
N SER A 123 -42.98 18.79 13.45
CA SER A 123 -41.66 18.17 13.33
C SER A 123 -41.67 16.64 13.38
N ASN A 124 -41.06 16.04 12.36
CA ASN A 124 -40.82 14.60 12.27
C ASN A 124 -39.42 14.26 12.81
N GLU A 125 -39.34 13.29 13.73
CA GLU A 125 -38.12 12.93 14.47
C GLU A 125 -36.89 12.62 13.57
N PRO A 126 -36.96 11.75 12.53
CA PRO A 126 -35.82 11.49 11.66
C PRO A 126 -35.40 12.69 10.79
N GLU A 127 -36.33 13.56 10.39
CA GLU A 127 -36.03 14.75 9.58
C GLU A 127 -35.28 15.79 10.42
N ILE A 128 -35.77 16.10 11.61
CA ILE A 128 -35.10 17.02 12.54
C ILE A 128 -33.76 16.47 13.01
N ARG A 129 -33.64 15.17 13.31
CA ARG A 129 -32.34 14.56 13.62
C ARG A 129 -31.36 14.70 12.45
N SER A 130 -31.80 14.47 11.21
CA SER A 130 -30.96 14.62 10.02
C SER A 130 -30.54 16.08 9.76
N LEU A 131 -31.45 17.03 9.95
CA LEU A 131 -31.18 18.46 9.85
C LEU A 131 -30.19 18.94 10.93
N LEU A 132 -30.39 18.53 12.18
CA LEU A 132 -29.50 18.87 13.29
C LEU A 132 -28.11 18.22 13.12
N MET A 133 -28.02 16.97 12.65
CA MET A 133 -26.73 16.36 12.29
C MET A 133 -25.98 17.14 11.22
N PHE A 134 -26.66 17.55 10.14
CA PHE A 134 -26.04 18.37 9.10
C PHE A 134 -25.57 19.73 9.63
N LEU A 135 -26.42 20.43 10.40
CA LEU A 135 -26.07 21.73 10.95
C LEU A 135 -24.89 21.62 11.94
N VAL A 136 -24.88 20.61 12.81
CA VAL A 136 -23.76 20.35 13.75
C VAL A 136 -22.48 19.95 13.01
N GLU A 137 -22.56 19.18 11.91
CA GLU A 137 -21.39 18.90 11.06
C GLU A 137 -20.83 20.17 10.39
N LYS A 138 -21.71 21.12 10.05
CA LYS A 138 -21.37 22.41 9.41
C LYS A 138 -20.91 23.49 10.38
N LEU A 139 -21.11 23.33 11.69
CA LEU A 139 -20.50 24.21 12.68
C LEU A 139 -18.97 24.25 12.50
N PRO A 140 -18.30 25.39 12.75
CA PRO A 140 -16.85 25.44 12.82
C PRO A 140 -16.35 24.43 13.86
N ARG A 141 -15.68 23.37 13.42
CA ARG A 141 -15.10 22.35 14.30
C ARG A 141 -13.94 22.94 15.08
N GLU A 142 -14.22 23.64 16.18
CA GLU A 142 -13.19 24.04 17.15
C GLU A 142 -12.54 22.76 17.69
N SER A 143 -11.23 22.62 17.44
CA SER A 143 -10.48 21.39 17.63
C SER A 143 -10.34 21.06 19.12
N ALA A 144 -11.26 20.23 19.63
CA ALA A 144 -11.27 19.58 20.94
C ALA A 144 -10.45 20.30 22.04
N GLN A 145 -10.86 21.51 22.39
CA GLN A 145 -10.48 22.12 23.67
C GLN A 145 -11.60 21.82 24.66
N SER A 146 -11.23 21.19 25.78
CA SER A 146 -12.14 20.87 26.87
C SER A 146 -12.75 22.13 27.49
N SER A 147 -13.92 21.98 28.10
CA SER A 147 -14.70 23.04 28.74
C SER A 147 -13.88 23.97 29.67
N ASP A 148 -14.37 25.20 29.80
CA ASP A 148 -14.09 26.13 30.91
C ASP A 148 -12.65 26.63 31.11
N GLN A 149 -12.18 27.48 30.19
CA GLN A 149 -11.35 28.64 30.57
C GLN A 149 -11.78 29.92 29.83
N PRO A 150 -11.72 31.09 30.48
CA PRO A 150 -12.05 32.36 29.83
C PRO A 150 -11.07 32.65 28.69
N THR A 151 -11.60 33.00 27.52
CA THR A 151 -10.83 33.16 26.27
C THR A 151 -9.73 34.20 26.41
N GLY A 152 -8.50 33.71 26.62
CA GLY A 152 -7.32 34.54 26.85
C GLY A 152 -7.07 35.49 25.67
N LYS A 153 -6.60 36.70 25.97
CA LYS A 153 -6.34 37.78 24.98
C LYS A 153 -5.50 37.33 23.77
N SER A 154 -4.66 36.31 23.95
CA SER A 154 -3.90 35.63 22.88
C SER A 154 -4.80 35.04 21.79
N VAL A 155 -5.91 34.37 22.12
CA VAL A 155 -6.81 33.74 21.14
C VAL A 155 -7.54 34.80 20.31
N VAL A 156 -7.96 35.89 20.94
CA VAL A 156 -8.56 37.05 20.25
C VAL A 156 -7.56 37.68 19.29
N LEU A 157 -6.31 37.86 19.73
CA LEU A 157 -5.22 38.37 18.89
C LEU A 157 -4.91 37.43 17.72
N GLN A 158 -4.85 36.12 17.93
CA GLN A 158 -4.64 35.11 16.88
C GLN A 158 -5.79 35.13 15.85
N ARG A 159 -7.05 35.23 16.30
CA ARG A 159 -8.23 35.34 15.42
C ARG A 159 -8.21 36.63 14.60
N ALA A 160 -7.76 37.75 15.19
CA ALA A 160 -7.57 39.02 14.47
C ALA A 160 -6.41 38.96 13.45
N ILE A 161 -5.27 38.36 13.81
CA ILE A 161 -4.13 38.13 12.90
C ILE A 161 -4.55 37.27 11.72
N ALA A 162 -5.26 36.15 11.96
CA ALA A 162 -5.75 35.28 10.90
C ALA A 162 -6.72 35.98 9.95
N ALA A 163 -7.62 36.83 10.47
CA ALA A 163 -8.52 37.65 9.65
C ALA A 163 -7.75 38.67 8.80
N ALA A 164 -6.76 39.36 9.38
CA ALA A 164 -5.93 40.34 8.66
C ALA A 164 -5.10 39.68 7.55
N ILE A 165 -4.47 38.52 7.82
CA ILE A 165 -3.73 37.74 6.82
C ILE A 165 -4.67 37.28 5.69
N LYS A 166 -5.86 36.77 6.02
CA LYS A 166 -6.84 36.34 5.01
C LYS A 166 -7.31 37.50 4.14
N ALA A 167 -7.49 38.69 4.71
CA ALA A 167 -7.82 39.90 3.97
C ALA A 167 -6.68 40.35 3.03
N GLN A 168 -5.43 40.32 3.50
CA GLN A 168 -4.25 40.67 2.70
C GLN A 168 -4.03 39.69 1.54
N LEU A 169 -4.17 38.38 1.78
CA LEU A 169 -4.02 37.33 0.75
C LEU A 169 -5.15 37.34 -0.30
N ALA A 170 -6.30 37.96 -0.01
CA ALA A 170 -7.38 38.13 -0.96
C ALA A 170 -7.15 39.28 -1.97
N VAL A 171 -6.16 40.15 -1.74
CA VAL A 171 -5.81 41.24 -2.67
C VAL A 171 -4.83 40.74 -3.74
N PRO A 172 -5.12 40.90 -5.04
CA PRO A 172 -4.16 40.55 -6.09
C PRO A 172 -2.84 41.31 -5.94
N TRP A 173 -1.71 40.60 -5.99
CA TRP A 173 -0.40 41.24 -6.02
C TRP A 173 -0.23 41.99 -7.34
N LEU A 174 0.02 43.30 -7.26
CA LEU A 174 0.21 44.17 -8.42
C LEU A 174 1.58 44.87 -8.33
N PRO A 175 2.35 44.90 -9.44
CA PRO A 175 3.56 45.73 -9.53
C PRO A 175 3.25 47.19 -9.18
N SER A 176 4.24 47.89 -8.61
CA SER A 176 4.10 49.30 -8.15
C SER A 176 3.40 50.21 -9.16
N ASN A 177 3.71 50.05 -10.44
CA ASN A 177 3.25 50.90 -11.54
C ASN A 177 1.80 50.61 -11.95
N CYS A 178 1.19 49.55 -11.40
CA CYS A 178 -0.16 49.09 -11.71
C CYS A 178 -1.12 49.21 -10.50
N ARG A 179 -0.68 49.81 -9.39
CA ARG A 179 -1.48 49.93 -8.16
C ARG A 179 -2.48 51.09 -8.23
N LEU A 180 -3.75 50.80 -7.98
CA LEU A 180 -4.78 51.79 -7.67
C LEU A 180 -4.60 52.31 -6.23
N PRO A 181 -5.05 53.54 -5.90
CA PRO A 181 -4.86 54.12 -4.56
C PRO A 181 -5.34 53.25 -3.40
N MET A 182 -6.47 52.55 -3.57
CA MET A 182 -7.04 51.62 -2.57
C MET A 182 -6.12 50.43 -2.22
N HIS A 183 -5.14 50.11 -3.07
CA HIS A 183 -4.17 49.04 -2.81
C HIS A 183 -2.90 49.54 -2.12
N CYS A 184 -2.70 50.86 -1.99
CA CYS A 184 -1.53 51.44 -1.31
C CYS A 184 -1.61 51.34 0.22
N GLU A 185 -2.81 51.25 0.79
CA GLU A 185 -3.02 51.04 2.24
C GLU A 185 -2.78 49.57 2.64
N THR A 186 -3.02 48.63 1.73
CA THR A 186 -2.92 47.18 1.98
C THR A 186 -1.61 46.56 1.50
N GLN A 187 -0.98 47.11 0.46
CA GLN A 187 0.32 46.67 -0.05
C GLN A 187 1.40 47.69 0.30
N SER A 188 2.35 47.29 1.16
CA SER A 188 3.40 48.15 1.73
C SER A 188 4.01 49.14 0.71
N PRO A 189 4.17 50.43 1.09
CA PRO A 189 4.82 51.47 0.28
C PRO A 189 6.36 51.41 0.34
N GLY A 190 6.95 50.35 0.89
CA GLY A 190 8.40 50.17 0.96
C GLY A 190 9.07 50.14 -0.42
N ALA A 191 10.28 50.68 -0.51
CA ALA A 191 11.03 50.73 -1.75
C ALA A 191 11.33 49.33 -2.31
N PHE A 192 10.95 49.08 -3.57
CA PHE A 192 11.26 47.85 -4.28
C PHE A 192 12.73 47.85 -4.68
N HIS A 193 13.47 46.86 -4.18
CA HIS A 193 14.86 46.62 -4.55
C HIS A 193 14.92 45.42 -5.51
N SER A 194 15.88 45.41 -6.43
CA SER A 194 16.14 44.24 -7.27
C SER A 194 16.51 43.03 -6.41
N PHE A 195 15.89 41.88 -6.66
CA PHE A 195 16.27 40.64 -6.00
C PHE A 195 17.71 40.28 -6.38
N HIS A 196 18.62 40.43 -5.43
CA HIS A 196 20.06 40.20 -5.61
C HIS A 196 20.58 39.42 -4.41
N VAL A 197 21.31 38.34 -4.70
CA VAL A 197 21.89 37.44 -3.71
C VAL A 197 23.40 37.67 -3.63
N GLN A 198 23.94 37.62 -2.41
CA GLN A 198 25.37 37.56 -2.15
C GLN A 198 25.66 36.38 -1.20
N PRO A 199 26.75 35.61 -1.40
CA PRO A 199 27.02 34.42 -0.58
C PRO A 199 27.28 34.81 0.87
N LEU A 200 26.66 34.09 1.81
CA LEU A 200 26.77 34.35 3.25
C LEU A 200 27.68 33.32 3.92
N SER A 201 28.52 33.80 4.83
CA SER A 201 29.36 32.98 5.70
C SER A 201 28.66 32.77 7.05
N LEU A 202 27.84 31.72 7.14
CA LEU A 202 27.17 31.33 8.37
C LEU A 202 28.07 30.38 9.21
N PRO A 203 28.21 30.59 10.54
CA PRO A 203 28.87 29.65 11.43
C PRO A 203 28.01 28.38 11.56
N HIS A 204 28.31 27.39 10.71
CA HIS A 204 27.56 26.13 10.64
C HIS A 204 27.60 25.38 11.98
N CYS A 205 26.50 25.41 12.72
CA CYS A 205 26.35 24.71 13.99
C CYS A 205 26.03 23.22 13.77
N THR A 206 26.94 22.50 13.10
CA THR A 206 26.81 21.08 12.78
C THR A 206 26.85 20.22 14.05
N LYS A 207 25.67 19.97 14.62
CA LYS A 207 25.44 19.03 15.74
C LYS A 207 25.61 17.55 15.35
N GLY A 208 26.67 17.23 14.62
CA GLY A 208 27.14 15.86 14.44
C GLY A 208 28.04 15.47 15.62
N LEU A 209 27.67 14.43 16.36
CA LEU A 209 28.51 13.90 17.45
C LEU A 209 29.88 13.47 16.88
N GLY A 210 30.95 14.15 17.30
CA GLY A 210 32.33 13.68 17.15
C GLY A 210 33.31 14.61 16.43
N GLN A 211 32.85 15.56 15.60
CA GLN A 211 33.77 16.45 14.89
C GLN A 211 34.22 17.64 15.77
N LYS A 212 35.49 17.63 16.18
CA LYS A 212 36.13 18.77 16.83
C LYS A 212 36.37 19.88 15.79
N GLN A 213 35.58 20.93 15.84
CA GLN A 213 35.81 22.15 15.05
C GLN A 213 37.21 22.71 15.36
N LEU A 214 37.99 22.97 14.30
CA LEU A 214 39.34 23.52 14.36
C LEU A 214 39.36 24.87 15.10
N LYS A 215 40.46 25.17 15.80
CA LYS A 215 40.55 26.37 16.66
C LYS A 215 40.54 27.64 15.82
N GLU A 216 41.32 27.65 14.75
CA GLU A 216 41.45 28.71 13.76
C GLU A 216 40.09 29.11 13.16
N VAL A 217 39.19 28.13 12.98
CA VAL A 217 37.83 28.36 12.46
C VAL A 217 36.93 29.01 13.51
N LYS A 218 37.13 28.73 14.81
CA LYS A 218 36.41 29.42 15.89
C LYS A 218 36.91 30.84 16.07
N ASP A 219 38.22 31.00 16.13
CA ASP A 219 38.89 32.30 16.27
C ASP A 219 38.46 33.22 15.11
N PHE A 220 38.44 32.73 13.86
CA PHE A 220 37.87 33.47 12.70
C PHE A 220 36.38 33.81 12.88
N GLN A 221 35.55 32.86 13.34
CA GLN A 221 34.10 33.06 13.54
C GLN A 221 33.75 34.05 14.66
N TRP A 222 34.68 34.31 15.59
CA TRP A 222 34.47 35.20 16.74
C TRP A 222 35.11 36.57 16.54
N ASP A 223 36.35 36.61 16.01
CA ASP A 223 37.17 37.83 16.00
C ASP A 223 37.20 38.55 14.63
N ILE A 224 36.81 37.86 13.53
CA ILE A 224 37.00 38.35 12.15
C ILE A 224 35.69 38.39 11.35
N LEU A 225 34.80 37.42 11.52
CA LEU A 225 33.58 37.27 10.74
C LEU A 225 32.51 38.33 11.12
N PRO A 226 32.15 39.29 10.25
CA PRO A 226 31.09 40.25 10.55
C PRO A 226 29.71 39.56 10.63
N PRO A 227 28.75 40.13 11.39
CA PRO A 227 27.41 39.57 11.53
C PRO A 227 26.68 39.52 10.18
N VAL A 228 25.76 38.57 10.03
CA VAL A 228 25.06 38.25 8.76
C VAL A 228 24.40 39.47 8.12
N THR A 229 23.89 40.41 8.91
CA THR A 229 23.27 41.67 8.46
C THR A 229 24.27 42.70 7.88
N ALA A 230 25.57 42.49 8.08
CA ALA A 230 26.67 43.34 7.61
C ALA A 230 27.63 42.62 6.65
N GLN A 231 27.35 41.36 6.27
CA GLN A 231 28.12 40.63 5.25
C GLN A 231 27.80 41.11 3.81
N PRO A 232 26.53 41.37 3.41
CA PRO A 232 26.22 41.91 2.09
C PRO A 232 26.58 43.38 1.94
N ALA A 233 26.96 43.77 0.72
CA ALA A 233 27.30 45.16 0.38
C ALA A 233 26.10 46.13 0.45
N HIS A 234 24.87 45.61 0.44
CA HIS A 234 23.63 46.38 0.53
C HIS A 234 22.67 45.71 1.52
N HIS A 235 22.11 46.48 2.46
CA HIS A 235 21.17 45.95 3.45
C HIS A 235 19.92 45.31 2.80
N ALA A 236 19.52 45.75 1.61
CA ALA A 236 18.41 45.19 0.87
C ALA A 236 18.63 43.75 0.37
N SER A 237 19.88 43.35 0.07
CA SER A 237 20.17 41.97 -0.34
C SER A 237 20.26 40.98 0.84
N VAL A 238 20.28 41.45 2.09
CA VAL A 238 20.38 40.58 3.30
C VAL A 238 19.27 39.53 3.31
N VAL A 239 18.01 39.91 3.11
CA VAL A 239 16.88 38.97 3.16
C VAL A 239 16.93 37.99 1.99
N ALA A 240 17.20 38.46 0.76
CA ALA A 240 17.35 37.60 -0.41
C ALA A 240 18.49 36.59 -0.25
N SER A 241 19.63 37.04 0.30
CA SER A 241 20.81 36.21 0.55
C SER A 241 20.58 35.15 1.63
N ILE A 242 19.86 35.49 2.71
CA ILE A 242 19.47 34.53 3.74
C ILE A 242 18.48 33.49 3.19
N LEU A 243 17.50 33.92 2.38
CA LEU A 243 16.52 33.02 1.76
C LEU A 243 17.18 32.07 0.75
N GLU A 244 18.09 32.54 -0.10
CA GLU A 244 18.82 31.66 -1.02
C GLU A 244 19.75 30.70 -0.28
N GLN A 245 20.51 31.17 0.71
CA GLN A 245 21.37 30.32 1.54
C GLN A 245 20.57 29.20 2.23
N HIS A 246 19.43 29.53 2.83
CA HIS A 246 18.53 28.56 3.46
C HIS A 246 17.88 27.60 2.44
N THR A 247 17.55 28.10 1.24
CA THR A 247 17.00 27.28 0.15
C THR A 247 18.04 26.29 -0.36
N ALA A 248 19.28 26.73 -0.59
CA ALA A 248 20.39 25.88 -0.97
C ALA A 248 20.72 24.83 0.11
N GLU A 249 20.69 25.19 1.39
CA GLU A 249 20.85 24.24 2.51
C GLU A 249 19.73 23.19 2.56
N LEU A 250 18.47 23.59 2.37
CA LEU A 250 17.33 22.66 2.29
C LEU A 250 17.39 21.75 1.06
N SER A 251 17.67 22.29 -0.12
CA SER A 251 17.81 21.51 -1.35
C SER A 251 18.98 20.53 -1.26
N ALA A 252 20.15 20.95 -0.76
CA ALA A 252 21.28 20.06 -0.56
C ALA A 252 21.00 18.95 0.48
N ALA A 253 20.18 19.22 1.51
CA ALA A 253 19.72 18.20 2.45
C ALA A 253 18.74 17.21 1.78
N GLN A 254 17.77 17.69 1.01
CA GLN A 254 16.82 16.85 0.28
C GLN A 254 17.51 15.99 -0.79
N GLU A 255 18.40 16.56 -1.60
CA GLU A 255 19.22 15.82 -2.57
C GLU A 255 20.10 14.76 -1.90
N TRP A 256 20.73 15.11 -0.76
CA TRP A 256 21.51 14.17 0.03
C TRP A 256 20.64 13.02 0.55
N ASP A 257 19.46 13.28 1.10
CA ASP A 257 18.59 12.22 1.62
C ASP A 257 18.03 11.34 0.48
N ILE A 258 17.75 11.90 -0.69
CA ILE A 258 17.34 11.14 -1.89
C ILE A 258 18.50 10.24 -2.38
N GLU A 259 19.72 10.78 -2.51
CA GLU A 259 20.92 10.00 -2.90
C GLU A 259 21.26 8.94 -1.85
N TRP A 260 21.19 9.29 -0.57
CA TRP A 260 21.51 8.39 0.52
C TRP A 260 20.52 7.23 0.59
N ASN A 261 19.21 7.50 0.54
CA ASN A 261 18.19 6.47 0.61
C ASN A 261 18.17 5.57 -0.64
N SER A 262 18.51 6.09 -1.82
CA SER A 262 18.54 5.31 -3.07
C SER A 262 19.84 4.54 -3.29
N GLN A 263 21.00 5.18 -3.14
CA GLN A 263 22.32 4.60 -3.47
C GLN A 263 23.20 4.36 -2.23
N GLY A 264 23.13 5.24 -1.23
CA GLY A 264 23.93 5.15 -0.01
C GLY A 264 23.62 3.91 0.84
N LEU A 265 22.35 3.66 1.14
CA LEU A 265 21.88 2.48 1.89
C LEU A 265 22.17 1.14 1.18
N LEU A 266 22.39 1.16 -0.14
CA LEU A 266 22.79 -0.01 -0.92
C LEU A 266 24.32 -0.23 -0.91
N SER A 267 25.12 0.84 -0.75
CA SER A 267 26.58 0.73 -0.80
C SER A 267 27.22 0.05 0.41
N ARG A 268 26.46 -0.12 1.52
CA ARG A 268 26.94 -0.66 2.81
C ARG A 268 28.13 0.11 3.43
N LEU A 269 28.20 1.42 3.19
CA LEU A 269 29.24 2.29 3.73
C LEU A 269 28.69 3.14 4.86
N THR A 270 29.57 3.72 5.69
CA THR A 270 29.16 4.85 6.53
C THR A 270 28.85 6.08 5.67
N PRO A 271 27.98 7.02 6.11
CA PRO A 271 27.71 8.27 5.39
C PRO A 271 28.98 9.07 5.05
N GLN A 272 29.97 9.05 5.95
CA GLN A 272 31.24 9.75 5.79
C GLN A 272 32.16 9.07 4.76
N GLU A 273 32.20 7.74 4.71
CA GLU A 273 32.90 7.00 3.64
C GLU A 273 32.22 7.12 2.28
N TYR A 274 30.89 7.11 2.24
CA TYR A 274 30.16 7.32 0.99
C TYR A 274 30.46 8.71 0.42
N ARG A 275 30.38 9.76 1.26
CA ARG A 275 30.76 11.13 0.90
C ARG A 275 32.23 11.21 0.45
N SER A 276 33.18 10.60 1.15
CA SER A 276 34.60 10.64 0.76
C SER A 276 34.89 9.87 -0.53
N ARG A 277 34.24 8.72 -0.76
CA ARG A 277 34.34 7.97 -2.03
C ARG A 277 33.66 8.70 -3.19
N LYS A 278 32.50 9.33 -2.99
CA LYS A 278 31.85 10.20 -3.99
C LYS A 278 32.76 11.39 -4.35
N LEU A 279 33.29 12.09 -3.34
CA LEU A 279 34.20 13.23 -3.52
C LEU A 279 35.48 12.82 -4.26
N ASN A 280 36.07 11.67 -3.94
CA ASN A 280 37.25 11.15 -4.65
C ASN A 280 36.94 10.72 -6.09
N ARG A 281 35.76 10.16 -6.37
CA ARG A 281 35.30 9.88 -7.74
C ARG A 281 35.10 11.16 -8.54
N LEU A 282 34.45 12.18 -7.95
CA LEU A 282 34.23 13.48 -8.57
C LEU A 282 35.56 14.20 -8.85
N ARG A 283 36.49 14.24 -7.87
CA ARG A 283 37.84 14.79 -8.09
C ARG A 283 38.55 14.11 -9.25
N LYS A 284 38.55 12.78 -9.31
CA LYS A 284 39.15 12.05 -10.45
C LYS A 284 38.46 12.36 -11.77
N ARG A 285 37.13 12.45 -11.83
CA ARG A 285 36.42 12.84 -13.07
C ARG A 285 36.76 14.26 -13.50
N ILE A 286 36.83 15.21 -12.57
CA ILE A 286 37.22 16.61 -12.84
C ILE A 286 38.67 16.67 -13.32
N GLU A 287 39.59 15.96 -12.66
CA GLU A 287 41.00 15.88 -13.04
C GLU A 287 41.18 15.27 -14.45
N GLU A 288 40.45 14.20 -14.76
CA GLU A 288 40.44 13.58 -16.09
C GLU A 288 39.89 14.53 -17.16
N GLN A 289 38.81 15.25 -16.86
CA GLN A 289 38.19 16.22 -17.78
C GLN A 289 39.07 17.46 -18.01
N LEU A 290 39.75 17.95 -16.97
CA LEU A 290 40.75 19.02 -17.09
C LEU A 290 41.98 18.54 -17.88
N ARG A 291 42.42 17.29 -17.69
CA ARG A 291 43.50 16.70 -18.51
C ARG A 291 43.08 16.52 -19.97
N SER A 292 41.84 16.13 -20.27
CA SER A 292 41.35 16.06 -21.65
C SER A 292 41.16 17.43 -22.30
N ALA A 293 40.75 18.46 -21.54
CA ALA A 293 40.62 19.83 -22.04
C ALA A 293 41.98 20.56 -22.19
N ALA A 294 43.03 20.06 -21.54
CA ALA A 294 44.39 20.59 -21.63
C ALA A 294 45.26 19.87 -22.68
N LEU A 295 44.75 18.83 -23.35
CA LEU A 295 45.42 18.25 -24.52
C LEU A 295 45.27 19.20 -25.71
N PRO A 296 46.35 19.54 -26.44
CA PRO A 296 46.23 20.34 -27.65
C PRO A 296 45.45 19.54 -28.71
N PHE A 297 44.43 20.18 -29.29
CA PHE A 297 43.74 19.66 -30.48
C PHE A 297 44.76 19.45 -31.62
N PRO A 298 44.68 18.36 -32.40
CA PRO A 298 45.51 18.19 -33.59
C PRO A 298 45.31 19.35 -34.58
N GLU A 299 46.40 19.86 -35.16
CA GLU A 299 46.41 21.01 -36.09
C GLU A 299 45.81 20.66 -37.48
N SER A 300 44.51 20.39 -37.54
CA SER A 300 43.76 20.10 -38.78
C SER A 300 42.30 20.60 -38.73
N ALA A 301 42.05 21.78 -38.14
CA ALA A 301 40.69 22.38 -38.08
C ALA A 301 40.68 23.93 -38.13
N LEU A 302 41.68 24.56 -38.76
CA LEU A 302 41.73 26.02 -38.96
C LEU A 302 40.73 26.47 -40.05
N GLY A 303 39.46 26.63 -39.70
CA GLY A 303 38.44 27.04 -40.68
C GLY A 303 36.97 27.08 -40.24
N GLY A 304 36.62 27.70 -39.11
CA GLY A 304 35.22 27.93 -38.75
C GLY A 304 35.03 28.90 -37.58
N PRO A 305 33.99 29.76 -37.57
CA PRO A 305 33.71 30.65 -36.44
C PRO A 305 33.13 29.87 -35.26
N CYS A 306 33.70 30.05 -34.05
CA CYS A 306 33.23 29.43 -32.82
C CYS A 306 31.73 29.66 -32.62
N SER A 307 30.95 28.58 -32.75
CA SER A 307 29.50 28.57 -32.57
C SER A 307 29.16 28.13 -31.14
N THR A 308 28.02 28.58 -30.62
CA THR A 308 27.69 28.49 -29.18
C THR A 308 27.32 27.08 -28.67
N SER A 309 27.65 26.02 -29.40
CA SER A 309 27.38 24.62 -29.04
C SER A 309 28.28 24.09 -27.91
N ASP A 310 29.50 24.60 -27.81
CA ASP A 310 30.54 24.15 -26.84
C ASP A 310 30.03 24.11 -25.39
N LEU A 311 29.34 25.18 -24.96
CA LEU A 311 28.86 25.27 -23.58
C LEU A 311 27.71 24.28 -23.32
N SER A 312 26.81 24.07 -24.29
CA SER A 312 25.74 23.07 -24.17
C SER A 312 26.32 21.66 -24.09
N GLU A 313 27.30 21.32 -24.91
CA GLU A 313 27.93 19.98 -24.92
C GLU A 313 28.72 19.72 -23.63
N LEU A 314 29.45 20.71 -23.12
CA LEU A 314 30.12 20.65 -21.82
C LEU A 314 29.13 20.48 -20.65
N LEU A 315 28.03 21.22 -20.64
CA LEU A 315 26.98 21.09 -19.61
C LEU A 315 26.24 19.74 -19.71
N GLN A 316 26.06 19.21 -20.93
CA GLN A 316 25.42 17.91 -21.16
C GLN A 316 26.32 16.75 -20.71
N ASN A 317 27.65 16.90 -20.80
CA ASN A 317 28.63 15.98 -20.20
C ASN A 317 28.68 16.04 -18.66
N PHE A 318 28.20 17.13 -18.04
CA PHE A 318 27.95 17.22 -16.59
C PHE A 318 26.61 16.63 -16.16
N ARG A 319 25.57 16.70 -17.02
CA ARG A 319 24.24 16.14 -16.76
C ARG A 319 24.28 14.60 -16.87
N GLY A 320 24.61 13.96 -15.75
CA GLY A 320 24.95 12.54 -15.68
C GLY A 320 24.01 11.60 -16.44
N SER A 321 24.55 10.93 -17.45
CA SER A 321 23.88 9.82 -18.13
C SER A 321 23.57 8.67 -17.16
N ALA A 322 22.46 7.99 -17.41
CA ALA A 322 22.06 6.78 -16.69
C ALA A 322 23.12 5.66 -16.82
N PRO A 323 23.17 4.70 -15.88
CA PRO A 323 24.18 3.64 -15.89
C PRO A 323 23.98 2.69 -17.08
N SER A 324 24.92 2.70 -18.02
CA SER A 324 25.06 1.65 -19.03
C SER A 324 25.77 0.43 -18.42
N ASP A 325 25.21 -0.78 -18.60
CA ASP A 325 25.80 -2.03 -18.11
C ASP A 325 27.06 -2.45 -18.88
N HIS A 326 28.18 -1.81 -18.56
CA HIS A 326 29.51 -2.28 -18.93
C HIS A 326 30.24 -2.87 -17.72
N VAL A 327 30.11 -4.19 -17.58
CA VAL A 327 30.88 -5.02 -16.64
C VAL A 327 32.36 -4.93 -17.00
N LEU A 328 33.09 -4.06 -16.29
CA LEU A 328 34.55 -3.95 -16.43
C LEU A 328 35.23 -5.21 -15.88
N THR A 329 35.59 -6.12 -16.78
CA THR A 329 36.37 -7.32 -16.49
C THR A 329 37.75 -6.93 -15.96
N LYS A 330 38.08 -7.40 -14.75
CA LYS A 330 39.35 -7.08 -14.09
C LYS A 330 40.47 -7.97 -14.63
N GLY A 331 41.23 -7.47 -15.60
CA GLY A 331 42.49 -8.11 -16.03
C GLY A 331 43.53 -8.09 -14.92
N THR A 332 43.80 -9.24 -14.30
CA THR A 332 44.84 -9.39 -13.27
C THR A 332 46.22 -9.54 -13.91
N HIS A 333 47.08 -8.54 -13.72
CA HIS A 333 48.33 -8.37 -14.44
C HIS A 333 49.51 -9.14 -13.78
N PHE A 334 49.57 -10.48 -13.93
CA PHE A 334 50.68 -11.26 -13.35
C PHE A 334 51.00 -12.60 -14.05
N THR A 335 51.50 -12.57 -15.30
CA THR A 335 52.14 -13.73 -15.97
C THR A 335 53.25 -13.29 -16.92
N HIS A 336 54.51 -13.35 -16.48
CA HIS A 336 55.69 -13.17 -17.34
C HIS A 336 56.45 -14.51 -17.48
N THR A 337 55.88 -15.43 -18.24
CA THR A 337 56.49 -16.73 -18.53
C THR A 337 57.11 -16.69 -19.92
N GLN A 338 58.45 -16.59 -19.99
CA GLN A 338 59.18 -16.62 -21.26
C GLN A 338 59.05 -18.00 -21.91
N LYS A 339 58.67 -18.03 -23.19
CA LYS A 339 58.67 -19.25 -24.01
C LYS A 339 60.01 -19.40 -24.71
N PHE A 340 60.74 -20.47 -24.42
CA PHE A 340 61.90 -20.85 -25.22
C PHE A 340 61.44 -21.70 -26.42
N THR A 341 61.50 -21.13 -27.62
CA THR A 341 61.43 -21.89 -28.87
C THR A 341 62.81 -22.41 -29.22
N PHE A 342 63.01 -23.73 -29.15
CA PHE A 342 64.27 -24.34 -29.54
C PHE A 342 64.36 -24.40 -31.08
N ALA A 343 65.20 -23.55 -31.67
CA ALA A 343 65.52 -23.63 -33.08
C ALA A 343 66.62 -24.67 -33.30
N GLN A 344 66.38 -25.62 -34.21
CA GLN A 344 67.32 -26.68 -34.57
C GLN A 344 67.99 -26.32 -35.89
N GLU A 345 69.28 -25.98 -35.86
CA GLU A 345 70.15 -26.01 -37.03
C GLU A 345 71.16 -27.15 -36.90
N ALA A 346 71.53 -27.75 -38.04
CA ALA A 346 72.34 -28.95 -38.10
C ALA A 346 73.50 -28.79 -39.09
N ALA A 347 74.58 -29.52 -38.84
CA ALA A 347 75.66 -29.76 -39.79
C ALA A 347 75.98 -31.28 -39.82
N ALA A 348 76.17 -31.85 -41.01
CA ALA A 348 76.46 -33.28 -41.22
C ALA A 348 77.98 -33.58 -41.09
N VAL A 349 78.48 -34.83 -41.05
CA VAL A 349 78.70 -35.82 -42.15
C VAL A 349 79.50 -36.99 -41.48
N THR A 350 79.35 -38.32 -41.65
CA THR A 350 78.53 -39.31 -42.42
C THR A 350 78.41 -40.60 -41.52
N SER A 351 78.15 -41.90 -41.81
CA SER A 351 77.74 -42.84 -42.92
C SER A 351 77.61 -44.26 -42.27
N SER A 352 76.95 -45.31 -42.79
CA SER A 352 75.84 -45.51 -43.76
C SER A 352 75.54 -47.03 -43.90
N ILE A 353 74.28 -47.42 -44.20
CA ILE A 353 73.81 -48.34 -45.30
C ILE A 353 74.62 -49.65 -45.59
N PRO A 354 74.02 -50.88 -45.79
CA PRO A 354 72.64 -51.21 -46.25
C PRO A 354 71.87 -52.45 -45.64
N THR A 355 70.55 -52.51 -45.91
CA THR A 355 69.63 -53.67 -46.21
C THR A 355 69.53 -54.95 -45.32
N GLY A 356 68.38 -55.65 -45.23
CA GLY A 356 67.00 -55.33 -45.68
C GLY A 356 66.14 -56.54 -46.18
N HIS A 357 64.80 -56.40 -46.13
CA HIS A 357 63.75 -57.26 -46.75
C HIS A 357 63.55 -58.70 -46.18
N GLN A 358 62.40 -59.41 -46.31
CA GLN A 358 61.12 -59.21 -47.05
C GLN A 358 59.95 -60.04 -46.43
N SER A 359 58.69 -59.57 -46.56
CA SER A 359 57.35 -60.26 -46.47
C SER A 359 57.04 -61.26 -45.30
N GLU A 360 55.85 -61.84 -45.06
CA GLU A 360 54.57 -61.90 -45.81
C GLU A 360 53.31 -62.07 -44.88
N THR A 361 52.48 -61.03 -44.81
CA THR A 361 51.06 -60.87 -44.36
C THR A 361 50.37 -61.76 -43.30
N ASP A 362 50.43 -63.10 -43.33
CA ASP A 362 49.51 -63.93 -42.50
C ASP A 362 50.16 -64.49 -41.23
N ILE A 363 51.46 -64.79 -41.26
CA ILE A 363 52.25 -64.85 -40.03
C ILE A 363 52.28 -63.45 -39.38
N GLN A 364 52.21 -62.41 -40.23
CA GLN A 364 52.35 -61.02 -39.86
C GLN A 364 51.25 -60.53 -38.91
N LEU A 365 50.03 -61.08 -38.90
CA LEU A 365 48.98 -60.67 -37.95
C LEU A 365 49.19 -61.20 -36.52
N HIS A 366 49.48 -62.49 -36.34
CA HIS A 366 49.81 -63.03 -35.01
C HIS A 366 51.15 -62.47 -34.51
N GLN A 367 52.09 -62.22 -35.43
CA GLN A 367 53.27 -61.41 -35.13
C GLN A 367 52.91 -59.96 -34.85
N GLN A 368 51.87 -59.35 -35.43
CA GLN A 368 51.47 -57.98 -35.09
C GLN A 368 50.93 -57.90 -33.67
N GLU A 369 50.15 -58.89 -33.22
CA GLU A 369 49.64 -58.96 -31.84
C GLU A 369 50.76 -59.26 -30.83
N GLU A 370 51.68 -60.18 -31.14
CA GLU A 370 52.87 -60.41 -30.31
C GLU A 370 53.83 -59.20 -30.32
N LEU A 371 54.07 -58.57 -31.47
CA LEU A 371 54.91 -57.38 -31.60
C LEU A 371 54.26 -56.14 -30.97
N THR A 372 52.93 -55.99 -30.98
CA THR A 372 52.27 -54.86 -30.28
C THR A 372 52.24 -55.10 -28.77
N SER A 373 52.03 -56.34 -28.31
CA SER A 373 52.21 -56.71 -26.90
C SER A 373 53.66 -56.47 -26.43
N LEU A 374 54.65 -56.92 -27.21
CA LEU A 374 56.07 -56.69 -26.94
C LEU A 374 56.44 -55.21 -27.07
N GLN A 375 55.91 -54.46 -28.04
CA GLN A 375 56.10 -53.00 -28.12
C GLN A 375 55.49 -52.30 -26.91
N GLN A 376 54.33 -52.74 -26.40
CA GLN A 376 53.71 -52.14 -25.22
C GLN A 376 54.53 -52.45 -23.95
N GLN A 377 55.06 -53.66 -23.81
CA GLN A 377 56.00 -54.02 -22.74
C GLN A 377 57.33 -53.26 -22.85
N LEU A 378 57.88 -53.13 -24.06
CA LEU A 378 59.14 -52.42 -24.32
C LEU A 378 58.96 -50.90 -24.14
N GLN A 379 57.80 -50.35 -24.51
CA GLN A 379 57.44 -48.95 -24.25
C GLN A 379 57.21 -48.69 -22.77
N GLN A 380 56.59 -49.62 -22.03
CA GLN A 380 56.53 -49.55 -20.57
C GLN A 380 57.93 -49.58 -19.96
N LEU A 381 58.78 -50.55 -20.33
CA LEU A 381 60.17 -50.65 -19.89
C LEU A 381 61.00 -49.40 -20.24
N CYS A 382 60.79 -48.80 -21.41
CA CYS A 382 61.39 -47.50 -21.76
C CYS A 382 60.90 -46.39 -20.84
N SER A 383 59.61 -46.31 -20.54
CA SER A 383 59.08 -45.31 -19.59
C SER A 383 59.57 -45.53 -18.15
N ASP A 384 59.74 -46.79 -17.73
CA ASP A 384 60.30 -47.15 -16.42
C ASP A 384 61.80 -46.81 -16.36
N VAL A 385 62.55 -47.04 -17.44
CA VAL A 385 63.97 -46.66 -17.57
C VAL A 385 64.16 -45.14 -17.64
N ASP A 386 63.31 -44.42 -18.36
CA ASP A 386 63.33 -42.95 -18.41
C ASP A 386 62.97 -42.35 -17.04
N GLN A 387 61.99 -42.92 -16.33
CA GLN A 387 61.64 -42.55 -14.96
C GLN A 387 62.81 -42.82 -14.00
N LEU A 388 63.40 -44.03 -14.04
CA LEU A 388 64.59 -44.35 -13.24
C LEU A 388 65.80 -43.45 -13.58
N ALA A 389 65.97 -43.06 -14.85
CA ALA A 389 67.00 -42.12 -15.26
C ALA A 389 66.73 -40.69 -14.79
N ALA A 390 65.47 -40.27 -14.70
CA ALA A 390 65.06 -39.01 -14.08
C ALA A 390 65.29 -39.04 -12.55
N ASP A 391 64.92 -40.12 -11.89
CA ASP A 391 65.11 -40.31 -10.44
C ASP A 391 66.58 -40.41 -10.07
N MET A 392 67.42 -41.07 -10.88
CA MET A 392 68.88 -41.07 -10.73
C MET A 392 69.48 -39.67 -10.91
N LYS A 393 69.01 -38.86 -11.87
CA LYS A 393 69.44 -37.47 -12.03
C LYS A 393 69.03 -36.62 -10.83
N HIS A 394 67.79 -36.76 -10.35
CA HIS A 394 67.30 -36.08 -9.16
C HIS A 394 68.13 -36.47 -7.92
N MET A 395 68.34 -37.77 -7.69
CA MET A 395 69.13 -38.27 -6.56
C MET A 395 70.61 -37.87 -6.65
N SER A 396 71.18 -37.73 -7.85
CA SER A 396 72.52 -37.19 -8.05
C SER A 396 72.60 -35.70 -7.67
N VAL A 397 71.60 -34.90 -8.04
CA VAL A 397 71.49 -33.49 -7.64
C VAL A 397 71.28 -33.34 -6.13
N THR A 398 70.44 -34.16 -5.49
CA THR A 398 70.30 -34.12 -4.02
C THR A 398 71.56 -34.58 -3.31
N ASN A 399 72.30 -35.57 -3.82
CA ASN A 399 73.57 -36.01 -3.23
C ASN A 399 74.65 -34.92 -3.33
N THR A 400 74.77 -34.23 -4.46
CA THR A 400 75.72 -33.10 -4.58
C THR A 400 75.35 -31.94 -3.64
N GLN A 401 74.07 -31.57 -3.57
CA GLN A 401 73.58 -30.58 -2.60
C GLN A 401 73.88 -30.98 -1.15
N VAL A 402 73.64 -32.24 -0.76
CA VAL A 402 73.93 -32.74 0.59
C VAL A 402 75.43 -32.78 0.89
N LEU A 403 76.28 -33.12 -0.09
CA LEU A 403 77.74 -33.11 0.06
C LEU A 403 78.29 -31.68 0.22
N ASP A 404 77.81 -30.72 -0.57
CA ASP A 404 78.19 -29.31 -0.41
C ASP A 404 77.67 -28.73 0.92
N GLU A 405 76.45 -29.10 1.33
CA GLU A 405 75.90 -28.76 2.65
C GLU A 405 76.71 -29.36 3.82
N LEU A 406 77.19 -30.60 3.68
CA LEU A 406 78.06 -31.26 4.66
C LEU A 406 79.42 -30.56 4.73
N LYS A 407 80.09 -30.37 3.59
CA LYS A 407 81.37 -29.67 3.49
C LYS A 407 81.31 -28.25 4.06
N HIS A 408 80.22 -27.52 3.79
CA HIS A 408 80.00 -26.19 4.34
C HIS A 408 79.64 -26.22 5.84
N ARG A 409 78.95 -27.25 6.36
CA ARG A 409 78.79 -27.44 7.81
C ARG A 409 80.12 -27.76 8.50
N GLU A 410 80.94 -28.62 7.90
CA GLU A 410 82.23 -29.06 8.40
C GLU A 410 83.23 -27.91 8.47
N GLN A 411 83.39 -27.13 7.39
CA GLN A 411 84.23 -25.94 7.39
C GLN A 411 83.78 -24.90 8.43
N ARG A 412 82.46 -24.67 8.57
CA ARG A 412 81.92 -23.80 9.64
C ARG A 412 82.08 -24.36 11.05
N ASN A 413 82.27 -25.67 11.21
CA ASN A 413 82.57 -26.27 12.52
C ASN A 413 84.07 -26.15 12.83
N SER A 414 84.95 -26.43 11.86
CA SER A 414 86.39 -26.17 11.95
C SER A 414 86.68 -24.71 12.32
N GLU A 415 86.09 -23.74 11.61
CA GLU A 415 86.19 -22.32 11.97
C GLU A 415 85.75 -22.02 13.42
N LYS A 416 84.66 -22.64 13.89
CA LYS A 416 84.16 -22.45 15.25
C LYS A 416 85.11 -23.07 16.28
N GLU A 417 85.71 -24.21 15.97
CA GLU A 417 86.63 -24.91 16.83
C GLU A 417 87.97 -24.17 16.94
N GLU A 418 88.51 -23.65 15.85
CA GLU A 418 89.65 -22.70 15.87
C GLU A 418 89.32 -21.47 16.73
N LYS A 419 88.17 -20.82 16.47
CA LYS A 419 87.71 -19.66 17.25
C LYS A 419 87.47 -20.02 18.73
N MET A 420 87.12 -21.26 19.05
CA MET A 420 86.99 -21.77 20.42
C MET A 420 88.36 -22.01 21.07
N GLN A 421 89.30 -22.63 20.36
CA GLN A 421 90.66 -22.86 20.85
C GLN A 421 91.41 -21.54 21.09
N VAL A 422 91.28 -20.56 20.19
CA VAL A 422 91.83 -19.21 20.37
C VAL A 422 91.21 -18.54 21.60
N LYS A 423 89.88 -18.58 21.76
CA LYS A 423 89.21 -18.04 22.96
C LYS A 423 89.64 -18.74 24.24
N LYS A 424 89.75 -20.08 24.24
CA LYS A 424 90.22 -20.85 25.40
C LYS A 424 91.65 -20.44 25.77
N LYS A 425 92.59 -20.47 24.82
CA LYS A 425 93.97 -19.99 25.03
C LYS A 425 94.02 -18.53 25.51
N THR A 426 93.10 -17.67 25.05
CA THR A 426 92.99 -16.29 25.53
C THR A 426 92.51 -16.20 26.99
N ILE A 427 91.61 -17.09 27.42
CA ILE A 427 91.15 -17.19 28.82
C ILE A 427 92.25 -17.79 29.71
N ASP A 428 92.95 -18.83 29.23
CA ASP A 428 94.05 -19.47 29.93
C ASP A 428 95.27 -18.53 30.11
N LEU A 429 95.40 -17.50 29.27
CA LEU A 429 96.44 -16.44 29.34
C LEU A 429 96.03 -15.22 30.18
N LEU A 430 94.81 -15.15 30.72
CA LEU A 430 94.34 -14.04 31.55
C LEU A 430 94.56 -14.32 33.04
N PRO A 431 95.22 -13.43 33.80
CA PRO A 431 95.25 -13.49 35.26
C PRO A 431 93.82 -13.48 35.84
N ASP A 432 93.60 -14.24 36.92
CA ASP A 432 92.31 -14.34 37.60
C ASP A 432 91.13 -14.78 36.71
N SER A 433 91.37 -15.65 35.72
CA SER A 433 90.37 -16.17 34.78
C SER A 433 89.08 -16.67 35.45
N ASP A 434 89.17 -17.56 36.45
CA ASP A 434 88.02 -18.10 37.19
C ASP A 434 87.26 -17.04 37.99
N ASN A 435 87.99 -16.17 38.70
CA ASN A 435 87.42 -15.04 39.44
C ASN A 435 86.69 -14.06 38.52
N ASN A 436 87.16 -13.89 37.28
CA ASN A 436 86.53 -13.03 36.28
C ASN A 436 85.35 -13.72 35.58
N LEU A 437 85.39 -15.04 35.40
CA LEU A 437 84.25 -15.84 34.93
C LEU A 437 83.07 -15.76 35.91
N LEU A 438 83.31 -15.90 37.22
CA LEU A 438 82.29 -15.77 38.26
C LEU A 438 81.64 -14.37 38.27
N LYS A 439 82.44 -13.30 38.12
CA LYS A 439 81.93 -11.92 37.99
C LYS A 439 81.06 -11.75 36.74
N LEU A 440 81.45 -12.35 35.61
CA LEU A 440 80.67 -12.32 34.37
C LEU A 440 79.37 -13.12 34.50
N GLN A 441 79.39 -14.29 35.14
CA GLN A 441 78.17 -15.07 35.43
C GLN A 441 77.20 -14.27 36.30
N ALA A 442 77.68 -13.65 37.39
CA ALA A 442 76.86 -12.79 38.24
C ALA A 442 76.28 -11.57 37.49
N LEU A 443 77.04 -10.97 36.57
CA LEU A 443 76.59 -9.86 35.72
C LEU A 443 75.53 -10.33 34.71
N VAL A 444 75.72 -11.50 34.10
CA VAL A 444 74.74 -12.14 33.20
C VAL A 444 73.46 -12.46 33.96
N GLU A 445 73.53 -13.08 35.14
CA GLU A 445 72.36 -13.30 36.01
C GLU A 445 71.65 -12.00 36.38
N ALA A 446 72.39 -10.94 36.75
CA ALA A 446 71.82 -9.64 37.05
C ALA A 446 71.20 -8.97 35.81
N SER A 447 71.69 -9.26 34.60
CA SER A 447 71.05 -8.84 33.35
C SER A 447 69.76 -9.63 33.08
N ALA A 448 69.77 -10.95 33.24
CA ALA A 448 68.60 -11.81 33.07
C ALA A 448 67.48 -11.45 34.06
N LYS A 449 67.81 -11.28 35.35
CA LYS A 449 66.87 -10.82 36.39
C LYS A 449 66.28 -9.44 36.06
N ARG A 450 67.06 -8.51 35.48
CA ARG A 450 66.56 -7.22 34.97
C ARG A 450 65.63 -7.38 33.76
N VAL A 451 65.96 -8.24 32.80
CA VAL A 451 65.12 -8.50 31.61
C VAL A 451 63.78 -9.14 32.01
N VAL A 452 63.78 -10.11 32.92
CA VAL A 452 62.55 -10.72 33.46
C VAL A 452 61.70 -9.68 34.21
N ASN A 453 62.32 -8.83 35.03
CA ASN A 453 61.60 -7.74 35.71
C ASN A 453 60.98 -6.75 34.71
N LEU A 454 61.72 -6.34 33.67
CA LEU A 454 61.20 -5.46 32.60
C LEU A 454 60.07 -6.12 31.81
N ALA A 455 60.17 -7.41 31.50
CA ALA A 455 59.09 -8.17 30.87
C ALA A 455 57.83 -8.21 31.78
N SER A 456 58.00 -8.38 33.09
CA SER A 456 56.87 -8.35 34.04
C SER A 456 56.22 -6.97 34.17
N GLN A 457 56.98 -5.88 34.00
CA GLN A 457 56.46 -4.52 33.96
C GLN A 457 55.75 -4.23 32.64
N TRP A 458 56.33 -4.65 31.52
CA TRP A 458 55.72 -4.54 30.20
C TRP A 458 54.38 -5.28 30.13
N GLU A 459 54.30 -6.53 30.61
CA GLU A 459 53.08 -7.32 30.50
C GLU A 459 51.92 -6.74 31.35
N LYS A 460 52.21 -6.10 32.49
CA LYS A 460 51.23 -5.33 33.28
C LYS A 460 50.60 -4.16 32.52
N HIS A 461 51.30 -3.58 31.55
CA HIS A 461 50.75 -2.56 30.65
C HIS A 461 50.16 -3.16 29.36
N ARG A 462 50.74 -4.25 28.85
CA ARG A 462 50.33 -4.90 27.61
C ARG A 462 48.97 -5.60 27.73
N ALA A 463 48.75 -6.36 28.80
CA ALA A 463 47.52 -7.12 29.02
C ALA A 463 46.25 -6.23 28.98
N PRO A 464 46.13 -5.15 29.79
CA PRO A 464 44.94 -4.30 29.75
C PRO A 464 44.76 -3.56 28.41
N LEU A 465 45.83 -3.26 27.69
CA LEU A 465 45.73 -2.69 26.33
C LEU A 465 45.22 -3.71 25.30
N ILE A 466 45.56 -4.99 25.44
CA ILE A 466 45.00 -6.07 24.62
C ILE A 466 43.53 -6.31 24.96
N ASP A 467 43.15 -6.24 26.23
CA ASP A 467 41.78 -6.48 26.67
C ASP A 467 40.84 -5.32 26.30
N GLU A 468 41.26 -4.05 26.41
CA GLU A 468 40.46 -2.94 25.86
C GLU A 468 40.40 -3.00 24.33
N LEU A 469 41.46 -3.44 23.63
CA LEU A 469 41.42 -3.66 22.18
C LEU A 469 40.44 -4.79 21.79
N ARG A 470 40.31 -5.84 22.60
CA ARG A 470 39.26 -6.87 22.44
C ARG A 470 37.87 -6.27 22.68
N ARG A 471 37.69 -5.55 23.79
CA ARG A 471 36.42 -4.92 24.18
C ARG A 471 35.91 -3.92 23.14
N LEU A 472 36.81 -3.09 22.59
CA LEU A 472 36.47 -2.14 21.53
C LEU A 472 36.10 -2.86 20.22
N LYS A 473 36.78 -3.96 19.85
CA LYS A 473 36.39 -4.77 18.68
C LYS A 473 35.01 -5.40 18.84
N GLU A 474 34.69 -5.90 20.03
CA GLU A 474 33.38 -6.47 20.35
C GLU A 474 32.28 -5.40 20.28
N ILE A 475 32.52 -4.22 20.84
CA ILE A 475 31.59 -3.06 20.74
C ILE A 475 31.35 -2.67 19.27
N CYS A 476 32.39 -2.54 18.45
CA CYS A 476 32.24 -2.25 17.03
C CYS A 476 31.44 -3.35 16.32
N SER A 477 31.76 -4.63 16.54
CA SER A 477 31.04 -5.76 15.93
C SER A 477 29.56 -5.79 16.32
N ASN A 478 29.22 -5.46 17.57
CA ASN A 478 27.84 -5.38 18.04
C ASN A 478 27.11 -4.18 17.43
N GLN A 479 27.78 -3.03 17.29
CA GLN A 479 27.24 -1.84 16.64
C GLN A 479 27.00 -2.05 15.13
N ASP A 480 27.91 -2.77 14.46
CA ASP A 480 27.75 -3.17 13.05
C ASP A 480 26.54 -4.10 12.88
N LEU A 481 26.38 -5.12 13.75
CA LEU A 481 25.23 -6.02 13.75
C LEU A 481 23.90 -5.28 14.02
N GLU A 482 23.87 -4.36 14.98
CA GLU A 482 22.70 -3.50 15.21
C GLU A 482 22.37 -2.61 14.01
N SER A 483 23.38 -2.00 13.39
CA SER A 483 23.17 -1.14 12.21
C SER A 483 22.62 -1.96 11.03
N SER A 484 23.14 -3.16 10.81
CA SER A 484 22.67 -4.10 9.79
C SER A 484 21.22 -4.52 10.02
N ARG A 485 20.83 -4.78 11.28
CA ARG A 485 19.44 -5.08 11.65
C ARG A 485 18.51 -3.90 11.35
N LYS A 486 18.85 -2.70 11.82
CA LYS A 486 18.06 -1.47 11.59
C LYS A 486 17.94 -1.15 10.09
N LEU A 487 18.99 -1.38 9.30
CA LEU A 487 18.96 -1.25 7.83
C LEU A 487 18.04 -2.29 7.15
N SER A 488 17.92 -3.49 7.71
CA SER A 488 16.98 -4.52 7.23
C SER A 488 15.52 -4.14 7.56
N GLU A 489 15.28 -3.65 8.77
CA GLU A 489 13.97 -3.15 9.22
C GLU A 489 13.49 -1.97 8.35
N ILE A 490 14.36 -0.98 8.07
CA ILE A 490 14.06 0.15 7.18
C ILE A 490 13.69 -0.33 5.77
N LYS A 491 14.41 -1.32 5.21
CA LYS A 491 14.07 -1.90 3.90
C LYS A 491 12.69 -2.56 3.92
N SER A 492 12.38 -3.34 4.94
CA SER A 492 11.04 -3.95 5.14
C SER A 492 9.91 -2.92 5.29
N LEU A 493 10.22 -1.72 5.79
CA LEU A 493 9.27 -0.61 5.89
C LEU A 493 9.06 0.05 4.52
N HIS A 494 10.13 0.35 3.79
CA HIS A 494 10.04 0.91 2.43
C HIS A 494 9.33 -0.05 1.46
N ASP A 495 9.57 -1.36 1.57
CA ASP A 495 8.86 -2.37 0.76
C ASP A 495 7.35 -2.40 1.06
N ARG A 496 6.96 -2.33 2.34
CA ARG A 496 5.54 -2.24 2.73
C ARG A 496 4.89 -0.93 2.31
N ILE A 497 5.59 0.20 2.43
CA ILE A 497 5.11 1.51 1.98
C ILE A 497 4.88 1.50 0.46
N ARG A 498 5.80 0.93 -0.33
CA ARG A 498 5.65 0.78 -1.79
C ARG A 498 4.40 -0.05 -2.13
N VAL A 499 4.26 -1.25 -1.57
CA VAL A 499 3.10 -2.13 -1.81
C VAL A 499 1.79 -1.43 -1.44
N SER A 500 1.73 -0.80 -0.26
CA SER A 500 0.53 -0.05 0.17
C SER A 500 0.21 1.16 -0.72
N THR A 501 1.23 1.82 -1.27
CA THR A 501 1.06 2.95 -2.22
C THR A 501 0.52 2.46 -3.56
N ASP A 502 1.01 1.33 -4.07
CA ASP A 502 0.56 0.78 -5.35
C ASP A 502 -0.82 0.10 -5.24
N GLU A 503 -1.17 -0.43 -4.07
CA GLU A 503 -2.56 -0.79 -3.74
C GLU A 503 -3.50 0.42 -3.70
N ALA A 504 -3.07 1.54 -3.09
CA ALA A 504 -3.88 2.74 -3.01
C ALA A 504 -4.20 3.31 -4.40
N LYS A 505 -3.19 3.39 -5.29
CA LYS A 505 -3.39 3.78 -6.70
C LYS A 505 -4.41 2.90 -7.41
N LYS A 506 -4.28 1.58 -7.33
CA LYS A 506 -5.23 0.63 -7.95
C LYS A 506 -6.65 0.80 -7.42
N LYS A 507 -6.80 1.03 -6.11
CA LYS A 507 -8.10 1.30 -5.48
C LYS A 507 -8.68 2.66 -5.94
N GLU A 508 -7.84 3.66 -6.16
CA GLU A 508 -8.23 4.97 -6.71
C GLU A 508 -8.60 4.90 -8.21
N GLU A 509 -7.91 4.08 -9.00
CA GLU A 509 -8.23 3.78 -10.40
C GLU A 509 -9.59 3.07 -10.52
N ILE A 510 -9.82 2.02 -9.72
CA ILE A 510 -11.11 1.31 -9.64
C ILE A 510 -12.21 2.25 -9.14
N TYR A 511 -11.93 3.11 -8.16
CA TYR A 511 -12.89 4.10 -7.68
C TYR A 511 -13.31 5.08 -8.79
N LYS A 512 -12.35 5.58 -9.59
CA LYS A 512 -12.65 6.44 -10.75
C LYS A 512 -13.49 5.72 -11.80
N GLN A 513 -13.19 4.46 -12.10
CA GLN A 513 -13.99 3.62 -12.99
C GLN A 513 -15.44 3.50 -12.48
N LEU A 514 -15.62 3.09 -11.22
CA LEU A 514 -16.95 2.94 -10.59
C LEU A 514 -17.73 4.26 -10.51
N VAL A 515 -17.05 5.40 -10.31
CA VAL A 515 -17.69 6.73 -10.38
C VAL A 515 -18.18 7.01 -11.80
N THR A 516 -17.35 6.78 -12.82
CA THR A 516 -17.79 6.98 -14.22
C THR A 516 -18.90 5.99 -14.64
N GLU A 517 -18.91 4.76 -14.13
CA GLU A 517 -20.02 3.82 -14.37
C GLU A 517 -21.32 4.29 -13.70
N LEU A 518 -21.24 4.90 -12.52
CA LEU A 518 -22.38 5.48 -11.78
C LEU A 518 -22.91 6.75 -12.48
N GLU A 519 -22.02 7.62 -12.97
CA GLU A 519 -22.36 8.81 -13.76
C GLU A 519 -22.99 8.48 -15.11
N ASN A 520 -22.59 7.37 -15.74
CA ASN A 520 -23.20 6.85 -16.98
C ASN A 520 -24.52 6.07 -16.75
N LEU A 521 -24.92 5.82 -15.51
CA LEU A 521 -26.14 5.06 -15.19
C LEU A 521 -27.38 5.99 -15.23
N PRO A 522 -28.51 5.57 -15.85
CA PRO A 522 -29.71 6.40 -15.91
C PRO A 522 -30.20 6.85 -14.53
N GLN A 523 -30.19 8.17 -14.32
CA GLN A 523 -30.39 8.78 -13.00
C GLN A 523 -31.88 8.96 -12.62
N ASP A 524 -32.79 8.52 -13.49
CA ASP A 524 -34.24 8.80 -13.47
C ASP A 524 -34.99 8.21 -12.27
N VAL A 525 -34.45 7.19 -11.60
CA VAL A 525 -35.09 6.52 -10.47
C VAL A 525 -34.09 6.34 -9.33
N SER A 526 -34.29 7.10 -8.25
CA SER A 526 -33.45 6.99 -7.06
C SER A 526 -33.56 5.61 -6.41
N ARG A 527 -32.50 5.18 -5.72
CA ARG A 527 -32.52 3.95 -4.89
C ARG A 527 -33.67 3.97 -3.88
N SER A 528 -34.08 5.14 -3.40
CA SER A 528 -35.23 5.30 -2.51
C SER A 528 -36.53 4.90 -3.20
N ALA A 529 -36.77 5.37 -4.43
CA ALA A 529 -37.97 5.03 -5.20
C ALA A 529 -38.07 3.53 -5.51
N TYR A 530 -36.96 2.87 -5.87
CA TYR A 530 -36.94 1.40 -5.98
C TYR A 530 -37.25 0.71 -4.64
N THR A 531 -36.69 1.21 -3.54
CA THR A 531 -36.93 0.63 -2.20
C THR A 531 -38.38 0.82 -1.76
N GLN A 532 -38.97 1.99 -2.00
CA GLN A 532 -40.39 2.29 -1.76
C GLN A 532 -41.29 1.35 -2.58
N ARG A 533 -41.04 1.22 -3.88
CA ARG A 533 -41.82 0.31 -4.76
C ARG A 533 -41.73 -1.15 -4.31
N ILE A 534 -40.57 -1.61 -3.82
CA ILE A 534 -40.42 -2.95 -3.23
C ILE A 534 -41.23 -3.08 -1.93
N LEU A 535 -41.22 -2.05 -1.07
CA LEU A 535 -42.01 -2.04 0.18
C LEU A 535 -43.52 -1.99 -0.09
N GLU A 536 -43.97 -1.27 -1.12
CA GLU A 536 -45.36 -1.27 -1.60
C GLU A 536 -45.79 -2.65 -2.10
N ILE A 537 -44.97 -3.30 -2.92
CA ILE A 537 -45.20 -4.68 -3.39
C ILE A 537 -45.28 -5.64 -2.19
N VAL A 538 -44.38 -5.53 -1.21
CA VAL A 538 -44.42 -6.33 0.02
C VAL A 538 -45.66 -6.03 0.87
N SER A 539 -46.14 -4.78 0.90
CA SER A 539 -47.38 -4.42 1.58
C SER A 539 -48.61 -5.02 0.89
N ASN A 540 -48.64 -5.02 -0.44
CA ASN A 540 -49.74 -5.58 -1.22
C ASN A 540 -49.77 -7.12 -1.12
N ILE A 541 -48.61 -7.78 -1.12
CA ILE A 541 -48.50 -9.23 -0.87
C ILE A 541 -49.00 -9.60 0.54
N LYS A 542 -48.82 -8.74 1.55
CA LYS A 542 -49.42 -8.96 2.89
C LYS A 542 -50.94 -8.87 2.87
N LYS A 543 -51.51 -7.81 2.28
CA LYS A 543 -52.97 -7.66 2.11
C LYS A 543 -53.58 -8.85 1.36
N GLN A 544 -52.98 -9.25 0.24
CA GLN A 544 -53.40 -10.42 -0.52
C GLN A 544 -53.38 -11.71 0.32
N LYS A 545 -52.37 -11.91 1.19
CA LYS A 545 -52.35 -13.06 2.11
C LYS A 545 -53.45 -12.98 3.18
N GLU A 546 -53.76 -11.80 3.70
CA GLU A 546 -54.85 -11.58 4.65
C GLU A 546 -56.22 -11.86 3.99
N GLU A 547 -56.44 -11.36 2.76
CA GLU A 547 -57.63 -11.61 1.95
C GLU A 547 -57.78 -13.10 1.58
N ILE A 548 -56.72 -13.77 1.13
CA ILE A 548 -56.71 -15.23 0.89
C ILE A 548 -57.03 -15.99 2.18
N THR A 549 -56.49 -15.57 3.32
CA THR A 549 -56.77 -16.21 4.63
C THR A 549 -58.24 -16.06 5.01
N LYS A 550 -58.86 -14.91 4.70
CA LYS A 550 -60.30 -14.69 4.86
C LYS A 550 -61.11 -15.60 3.93
N ILE A 551 -60.82 -15.61 2.63
CA ILE A 551 -61.50 -16.46 1.64
C ILE A 551 -61.42 -17.95 2.04
N LEU A 552 -60.27 -18.39 2.58
CA LEU A 552 -60.08 -19.75 3.11
C LEU A 552 -60.83 -20.02 4.43
N SER A 553 -61.26 -18.98 5.16
CA SER A 553 -62.18 -19.10 6.29
C SER A 553 -63.62 -19.20 5.79
N ASP A 554 -64.04 -18.26 4.94
CA ASP A 554 -65.39 -18.17 4.37
C ASP A 554 -65.74 -19.47 3.60
N THR A 555 -64.80 -20.01 2.83
CA THR A 555 -64.93 -21.32 2.14
C THR A 555 -65.12 -22.48 3.12
N LYS A 556 -64.41 -22.48 4.27
CA LYS A 556 -64.55 -23.53 5.31
C LYS A 556 -65.86 -23.40 6.09
N GLU A 557 -66.44 -22.20 6.16
CA GLU A 557 -67.76 -21.98 6.74
C GLU A 557 -68.84 -22.51 5.81
N LEU A 558 -68.81 -22.10 4.53
CA LEU A 558 -69.71 -22.63 3.49
C LEU A 558 -69.65 -24.17 3.39
N GLN A 559 -68.47 -24.79 3.44
CA GLN A 559 -68.36 -26.26 3.42
C GLN A 559 -69.00 -26.92 4.66
N LYS A 560 -68.95 -26.29 5.84
CA LYS A 560 -69.67 -26.77 7.03
C LYS A 560 -71.18 -26.62 6.88
N GLU A 561 -71.64 -25.49 6.31
CA GLU A 561 -73.06 -25.27 6.06
C GLU A 561 -73.63 -26.28 5.07
N ILE A 562 -72.94 -26.52 3.95
CA ILE A 562 -73.26 -27.57 2.96
C ILE A 562 -73.34 -28.93 3.67
N ASN A 563 -72.27 -29.36 4.36
CA ASN A 563 -72.24 -30.67 5.03
C ASN A 563 -73.35 -30.80 6.10
N ASN A 564 -73.69 -29.73 6.81
CA ASN A 564 -74.77 -29.70 7.80
C ASN A 564 -76.16 -29.75 7.15
N LEU A 565 -76.35 -29.09 6.00
CA LEU A 565 -77.60 -29.11 5.24
C LEU A 565 -77.82 -30.46 4.55
N THR A 566 -76.83 -31.04 3.88
CA THR A 566 -76.88 -32.40 3.33
C THR A 566 -77.16 -33.42 4.42
N GLY A 567 -76.36 -33.42 5.49
CA GLY A 567 -76.58 -34.31 6.63
C GLY A 567 -77.89 -34.06 7.38
N LYS A 568 -78.55 -32.90 7.21
CA LYS A 568 -79.92 -32.65 7.70
C LYS A 568 -80.96 -33.21 6.74
N LEU A 569 -80.80 -33.02 5.43
CA LEU A 569 -81.64 -33.58 4.37
C LEU A 569 -81.74 -35.10 4.53
N ASP A 570 -80.60 -35.81 4.58
CA ASP A 570 -80.52 -37.27 4.74
C ASP A 570 -81.33 -37.77 5.94
N ARG A 571 -81.13 -37.15 7.11
CA ARG A 571 -81.85 -37.50 8.35
C ARG A 571 -83.35 -37.22 8.25
N THR A 572 -83.75 -36.10 7.65
CA THR A 572 -85.17 -35.79 7.46
C THR A 572 -85.84 -36.71 6.43
N PHE A 573 -85.13 -37.10 5.37
CA PHE A 573 -85.63 -38.04 4.40
C PHE A 573 -85.78 -39.43 5.02
N ALA A 574 -84.76 -39.98 5.68
CA ALA A 574 -84.80 -41.30 6.31
C ALA A 574 -85.95 -41.46 7.32
N VAL A 575 -86.22 -40.44 8.15
CA VAL A 575 -87.36 -40.46 9.09
C VAL A 575 -88.70 -40.39 8.35
N THR A 576 -88.79 -39.58 7.29
CA THR A 576 -90.03 -39.45 6.50
C THR A 576 -90.33 -40.72 5.71
N ASP A 577 -89.31 -41.32 5.10
CA ASP A 577 -89.38 -42.59 4.37
C ASP A 577 -89.83 -43.73 5.29
N GLU A 578 -89.20 -43.89 6.46
CA GLU A 578 -89.55 -44.96 7.40
C GLU A 578 -91.00 -44.84 7.92
N LEU A 579 -91.46 -43.61 8.20
CA LEU A 579 -92.85 -43.34 8.63
C LEU A 579 -93.85 -43.61 7.51
N VAL A 580 -93.65 -43.05 6.31
CA VAL A 580 -94.57 -43.22 5.18
C VAL A 580 -94.58 -44.68 4.70
N PHE A 581 -93.44 -45.40 4.77
CA PHE A 581 -93.36 -46.83 4.47
C PHE A 581 -94.14 -47.71 5.46
N LYS A 582 -94.15 -47.35 6.76
CA LYS A 582 -94.93 -48.07 7.79
C LYS A 582 -96.44 -48.00 7.52
N ASP A 583 -96.95 -46.87 7.05
CA ASP A 583 -98.38 -46.68 6.78
C ASP A 583 -98.81 -47.05 5.34
N ALA A 584 -97.90 -46.97 4.36
CA ALA A 584 -98.11 -47.50 3.00
C ALA A 584 -98.37 -49.02 2.93
N LYS A 585 -98.07 -49.75 4.02
CA LYS A 585 -98.45 -51.17 4.20
C LYS A 585 -99.93 -51.36 4.53
N LYS A 586 -100.60 -50.33 5.07
CA LYS A 586 -101.99 -50.38 5.55
C LYS A 586 -102.98 -49.78 4.54
N ASP A 587 -102.58 -48.73 3.82
CA ASP A 587 -103.45 -47.93 2.96
C ASP A 587 -102.86 -47.75 1.55
N GLU A 588 -103.69 -47.96 0.51
CA GLU A 588 -103.33 -47.82 -0.90
C GLU A 588 -103.08 -46.34 -1.30
N SER A 589 -103.75 -45.40 -0.64
CA SER A 589 -103.54 -43.96 -0.85
C SER A 589 -102.15 -43.55 -0.36
N VAL A 590 -101.78 -43.96 0.85
CA VAL A 590 -100.44 -43.73 1.43
C VAL A 590 -99.36 -44.45 0.61
N ARG A 591 -99.66 -45.60 0.00
CA ARG A 591 -98.73 -46.27 -0.93
C ARG A 591 -98.47 -45.50 -2.22
N LYS A 592 -99.43 -44.73 -2.72
CA LYS A 592 -99.19 -43.77 -3.80
C LYS A 592 -98.32 -42.61 -3.31
N SER A 593 -98.61 -42.06 -2.13
CA SER A 593 -97.78 -41.03 -1.50
C SER A 593 -96.32 -41.46 -1.29
N TYR A 594 -96.07 -42.71 -0.88
CA TYR A 594 -94.73 -43.30 -0.77
C TYR A 594 -93.99 -43.29 -2.11
N LYS A 595 -94.66 -43.71 -3.20
CA LYS A 595 -94.07 -43.67 -4.55
C LYS A 595 -93.75 -42.24 -5.00
N TYR A 596 -94.59 -41.26 -4.66
CA TYR A 596 -94.32 -39.85 -4.93
C TYR A 596 -93.17 -39.29 -4.07
N LEU A 597 -93.04 -39.71 -2.80
CA LEU A 597 -91.92 -39.35 -1.92
C LEU A 597 -90.59 -39.87 -2.46
N ALA A 598 -90.52 -41.14 -2.83
CA ALA A 598 -89.33 -41.75 -3.42
C ALA A 598 -88.95 -41.09 -4.75
N ALA A 599 -89.93 -40.84 -5.64
CA ALA A 599 -89.71 -40.15 -6.90
C ALA A 599 -89.29 -38.67 -6.71
N LEU A 600 -89.80 -37.99 -5.67
CA LEU A 600 -89.38 -36.63 -5.33
C LEU A 600 -87.91 -36.60 -4.90
N HIS A 601 -87.49 -37.53 -4.03
CA HIS A 601 -86.10 -37.62 -3.57
C HIS A 601 -85.14 -37.96 -4.72
N GLU A 602 -85.52 -38.93 -5.57
CA GLU A 602 -84.78 -39.27 -6.80
C GLU A 602 -84.60 -38.05 -7.72
N ASN A 603 -85.67 -37.32 -8.01
CA ASN A 603 -85.63 -36.10 -8.83
C ASN A 603 -84.80 -34.98 -8.16
N CYS A 604 -84.86 -34.84 -6.84
CA CYS A 604 -84.04 -33.87 -6.10
C CYS A 604 -82.55 -34.22 -6.14
N ASN A 605 -82.17 -35.50 -6.05
CA ASN A 605 -80.79 -35.94 -6.17
C ASN A 605 -80.25 -35.74 -7.59
N GLN A 606 -81.06 -36.03 -8.62
CA GLN A 606 -80.72 -35.74 -10.01
C GLN A 606 -80.54 -34.22 -10.26
N LEU A 607 -81.37 -33.38 -9.62
CA LEU A 607 -81.20 -31.92 -9.66
C LEU A 607 -79.91 -31.45 -8.96
N ILE A 608 -79.57 -32.01 -7.80
CA ILE A 608 -78.31 -31.71 -7.09
C ILE A 608 -77.11 -32.08 -7.98
N GLN A 609 -77.08 -33.30 -8.53
CA GLN A 609 -76.02 -33.73 -9.45
C GLN A 609 -75.91 -32.80 -10.67
N THR A 610 -77.05 -32.42 -11.28
CA THR A 610 -77.06 -31.49 -12.43
C THR A 610 -76.47 -30.12 -12.07
N ILE A 611 -76.69 -29.64 -10.85
CA ILE A 611 -76.11 -28.38 -10.36
C ILE A 611 -74.61 -28.51 -10.09
N GLU A 612 -74.16 -29.64 -9.53
CA GLU A 612 -72.73 -29.93 -9.33
C GLU A 612 -71.97 -30.07 -10.65
N ASP A 613 -72.54 -30.77 -11.63
CA ASP A 613 -72.01 -30.93 -13.00
C ASP A 613 -72.01 -29.61 -13.78
N THR A 614 -73.04 -28.77 -13.61
CA THR A 614 -73.02 -27.39 -14.13
C THR A 614 -71.89 -26.60 -13.47
N GLY A 615 -71.65 -26.83 -12.18
CA GLY A 615 -70.58 -26.21 -11.40
C GLY A 615 -69.17 -26.69 -11.74
N THR A 616 -68.96 -27.88 -12.32
CA THR A 616 -67.67 -28.31 -12.89
C THR A 616 -67.45 -27.69 -14.26
N ILE A 617 -68.44 -27.78 -15.15
CA ILE A 617 -68.37 -27.22 -16.51
C ILE A 617 -68.10 -25.71 -16.48
N LEU A 618 -68.73 -24.95 -15.57
CA LEU A 618 -68.46 -23.51 -15.41
C LEU A 618 -67.05 -23.18 -14.92
N ARG A 619 -66.36 -24.09 -14.23
CA ARG A 619 -64.94 -23.94 -13.89
C ARG A 619 -64.06 -24.25 -15.09
N GLU A 620 -64.30 -25.36 -15.77
CA GLU A 620 -63.57 -25.74 -16.99
C GLU A 620 -63.65 -24.68 -18.09
N ILE A 621 -64.83 -24.06 -18.29
CA ILE A 621 -65.00 -22.93 -19.21
C ILE A 621 -64.07 -21.77 -18.83
N ARG A 622 -64.08 -21.35 -17.56
CA ARG A 622 -63.29 -20.19 -17.11
C ARG A 622 -61.78 -20.48 -17.14
N ASP A 623 -61.37 -21.69 -16.80
CA ASP A 623 -59.98 -22.12 -16.83
C ASP A 623 -59.45 -22.20 -18.29
N LEU A 624 -60.34 -22.43 -19.28
CA LEU A 624 -60.05 -22.30 -20.71
C LEU A 624 -60.04 -20.83 -21.19
N GLU A 625 -60.95 -19.98 -20.67
CA GLU A 625 -60.94 -18.54 -20.93
C GLU A 625 -59.63 -17.87 -20.46
N GLU A 626 -59.13 -18.23 -19.27
CA GLU A 626 -57.85 -17.74 -18.74
C GLU A 626 -56.65 -18.20 -19.60
N GLN A 627 -56.67 -19.43 -20.13
CA GLN A 627 -55.66 -19.91 -21.09
C GLN A 627 -55.70 -19.12 -22.41
N ILE A 628 -56.90 -18.83 -22.93
CA ILE A 628 -57.08 -18.02 -24.14
C ILE A 628 -56.57 -16.58 -23.93
N GLU A 629 -56.88 -15.96 -22.79
CA GLU A 629 -56.39 -14.60 -22.48
C GLU A 629 -54.86 -14.58 -22.28
N THR A 630 -54.30 -15.62 -21.66
CA THR A 630 -52.84 -15.78 -21.49
C THR A 630 -52.12 -15.86 -22.84
N GLU A 631 -52.59 -16.70 -23.78
CA GLU A 631 -51.95 -16.84 -25.10
C GLU A 631 -52.13 -15.59 -25.97
N ASN A 632 -53.27 -14.90 -25.89
CA ASN A 632 -53.43 -13.58 -26.50
C ASN A 632 -52.44 -12.55 -25.93
N GLY A 633 -52.18 -12.61 -24.61
CA GLY A 633 -51.21 -11.76 -23.92
C GLY A 633 -49.75 -11.96 -24.37
N ASN A 634 -49.39 -13.17 -24.82
CA ASN A 634 -48.01 -13.54 -25.18
C ASN A 634 -47.45 -12.84 -26.44
N LYS A 635 -48.29 -12.12 -27.22
CA LYS A 635 -47.89 -11.39 -28.46
C LYS A 635 -47.13 -12.24 -29.48
N THR A 636 -47.35 -13.55 -29.48
CA THR A 636 -46.66 -14.53 -30.34
C THR A 636 -46.74 -14.16 -31.82
N VAL A 637 -47.94 -13.79 -32.29
CA VAL A 637 -48.17 -13.32 -33.68
C VAL A 637 -47.29 -12.11 -34.02
N ALA A 638 -47.35 -11.03 -33.23
CA ALA A 638 -46.58 -9.80 -33.47
C ALA A 638 -45.05 -10.00 -33.37
N ASN A 639 -44.60 -11.00 -32.61
CA ASN A 639 -43.19 -11.38 -32.54
C ASN A 639 -42.77 -12.21 -33.75
N LEU A 640 -43.61 -13.11 -34.25
CA LEU A 640 -43.39 -13.84 -35.50
C LEU A 640 -43.41 -12.91 -36.73
N GLU A 641 -44.31 -11.91 -36.76
CA GLU A 641 -44.34 -10.87 -37.79
C GLU A 641 -43.01 -10.09 -37.82
N ARG A 642 -42.50 -9.64 -36.67
CA ARG A 642 -41.20 -8.97 -36.59
C ARG A 642 -40.06 -9.86 -37.10
N ILE A 643 -39.99 -11.11 -36.67
CA ILE A 643 -38.96 -12.07 -37.13
C ILE A 643 -39.05 -12.30 -38.64
N LEU A 644 -40.26 -12.33 -39.21
CA LEU A 644 -40.46 -12.44 -40.66
C LEU A 644 -40.01 -11.18 -41.42
N ASP A 645 -40.18 -9.98 -40.85
CA ASP A 645 -39.68 -8.73 -41.44
C ASP A 645 -38.16 -8.58 -41.32
N ASP A 646 -37.57 -8.92 -40.17
CA ASP A 646 -36.12 -9.00 -39.98
C ASP A 646 -35.49 -9.98 -40.99
N TYR A 647 -36.11 -11.15 -41.19
CA TYR A 647 -35.68 -12.13 -42.20
C TYR A 647 -35.79 -11.59 -43.64
N LYS A 648 -36.84 -10.82 -43.97
CA LYS A 648 -36.96 -10.14 -45.28
C LYS A 648 -35.83 -9.13 -45.47
N ALA A 649 -35.52 -8.32 -44.44
CA ALA A 649 -34.45 -7.33 -44.48
C ALA A 649 -33.07 -7.97 -44.69
N ILE A 650 -32.73 -9.00 -43.89
CA ILE A 650 -31.49 -9.78 -44.04
C ILE A 650 -31.40 -10.40 -45.44
N ARG A 651 -32.51 -10.90 -46.00
CA ARG A 651 -32.53 -11.46 -47.36
C ARG A 651 -32.34 -10.40 -48.44
N GLN A 652 -32.86 -9.19 -48.26
CA GLN A 652 -32.64 -8.06 -49.15
C GLN A 652 -31.17 -7.61 -49.11
N GLU A 653 -30.60 -7.42 -47.92
CA GLU A 653 -29.20 -7.04 -47.74
C GLU A 653 -28.24 -8.07 -48.36
N ASN A 654 -28.43 -9.36 -48.07
CA ASN A 654 -27.65 -10.42 -48.70
C ASN A 654 -27.77 -10.43 -50.23
N SER A 655 -28.94 -10.11 -50.79
CA SER A 655 -29.09 -10.01 -52.25
C SER A 655 -28.39 -8.78 -52.84
N ALA A 656 -28.31 -7.67 -52.11
CA ALA A 656 -27.58 -6.47 -52.50
C ALA A 656 -26.06 -6.65 -52.37
N LEU A 657 -25.59 -7.35 -51.33
CA LEU A 657 -24.19 -7.76 -51.19
C LEU A 657 -23.79 -8.72 -52.32
N ALA A 658 -24.62 -9.72 -52.61
CA ALA A 658 -24.42 -10.63 -53.74
C ALA A 658 -24.59 -9.97 -55.12
N ALA A 659 -25.13 -8.75 -55.22
CA ALA A 659 -25.08 -7.93 -56.43
C ALA A 659 -23.70 -7.24 -56.54
N LYS A 660 -23.27 -6.53 -55.48
CA LYS A 660 -21.97 -5.84 -55.44
C LYS A 660 -20.78 -6.79 -55.68
N VAL A 661 -20.83 -8.01 -55.17
CA VAL A 661 -19.83 -9.08 -55.38
C VAL A 661 -19.83 -9.66 -56.82
N ARG A 662 -20.72 -9.20 -57.70
CA ARG A 662 -20.73 -9.48 -59.14
C ARG A 662 -20.44 -8.26 -60.01
N GLU A 663 -20.26 -7.08 -59.42
CA GLU A 663 -19.97 -5.81 -60.11
C GLU A 663 -18.52 -5.34 -59.91
N GLY A 664 -17.72 -6.08 -59.11
CA GLY A 664 -16.28 -5.93 -58.94
C GLY A 664 -15.56 -7.26 -59.06
#